data_AF-A0A932W4G3-F1
#
_entry.id   AF-A0A932W4G3-F1
#
_cell.length_a   1.000
_cell.length_b   1.000
_cell.length_c   1.000
_cell.angle_alpha   90.00
_cell.angle_beta   90.00
_cell.angle_gamma   90.00
#
_symmetry.space_group_name_H-M   'P 1'
#
loop_
_entity.id
_entity.type
_entity.pdbx_description
1 polymer ?
#
loop_
_entity_poly.entity_id
_entity_poly.type
_entity_poly.pdbx_seq_one_letter_code
_entity_poly.pdbx_strand_id
1 'polypeptide(L)'
;MRRREHRTTSPNWPTCRRILASILFLSLFSAGAFAQKKAAARAQYERADKQRTALEGKPQKERALKEYTQLVAAFRRVYHLSPQAAEVTSSLLAVGELYQEMGRLFDEKYFQSAVDAYQFLLHEYPASRYRDDALFTIAQIQQEDLGDLDLAEKTYQEFLNRFPRSSKAEQAKEALAEIAAEREKEKKASSKAALAEERARERKIPQVSGIRHWNAEHYTRIVISVDSEVKYQAARIANPDRIYFDIYKAKLGSTLAGKTLEVQSGFLKTIRVAQNQSGVVRVVLEVDKVKDYSVFLLPDPYRMVVDIYGEHLATTKAEPPKTEEPPSTPLKKADAPLKNEKESARAAKAKKGPKEAPQAESAEPVVAAAPKKDAETEKPAWAERTANAKREAPSKAAGPLVAATPAVPTRNGQMDMTRVLGLKIGRIVIDAGHGGHDTGTIGPTGLMEKDLCLDVALRLGRMIQERLVGMEVLYTREDDTFVPLENRTAIANQSKADLFLSIHANSSRDKSARGIETYYLNFAASGDALEVAARENALSQGSIHELQDLIKKIAKNEKIEESREFALEIQEHLAKRLQKVSRSNKSRGVKKAPFVVLIGANMPSVLAEISFISNPTDETLLKKGEHRNRVVEGLYHGIEKYLQNLNSLSFNSAKPDIPR
;
A
#
# COMPACT_ATOMS: atom_id res chain seq x y z
N MET A 1 -83.71 41.96 25.74
CA MET A 1 -83.30 41.77 27.15
C MET A 1 -83.19 40.29 27.47
N ARG A 2 -81.98 39.77 27.72
CA ARG A 2 -81.68 38.66 28.65
C ARG A 2 -80.15 38.51 28.73
N ARG A 3 -79.56 38.90 29.87
CA ARG A 3 -78.15 38.68 30.22
C ARG A 3 -77.93 37.21 30.58
N ARG A 4 -76.83 36.61 30.12
CA ARG A 4 -76.26 35.36 30.66
C ARG A 4 -75.07 35.70 31.53
N GLU A 5 -75.06 35.16 32.75
CA GLU A 5 -73.91 35.16 33.67
C GLU A 5 -72.91 34.07 33.26
N HIS A 6 -71.62 34.39 33.29
CA HIS A 6 -70.53 33.42 33.25
C HIS A 6 -69.75 33.49 34.56
N ARG A 7 -69.67 32.36 35.28
CA ARG A 7 -68.80 32.15 36.45
C ARG A 7 -67.34 32.04 36.02
N THR A 8 -66.46 32.72 36.73
CA THR A 8 -65.00 32.60 36.64
C THR A 8 -64.48 31.58 37.66
N THR A 9 -63.63 30.64 37.22
CA THR A 9 -62.81 29.79 38.11
C THR A 9 -61.33 30.11 37.89
N SER A 10 -60.65 30.52 38.95
CA SER A 10 -59.20 30.78 39.02
C SER A 10 -58.37 29.48 38.99
N PRO A 11 -57.16 29.48 38.39
CA PRO A 11 -56.32 28.29 38.33
C PRO A 11 -55.54 28.03 39.63
N ASN A 12 -55.45 26.74 39.98
CA ASN A 12 -54.82 26.19 41.17
C ASN A 12 -53.28 26.36 41.14
N TRP A 13 -52.73 27.12 42.10
CA TRP A 13 -51.31 27.44 42.26
C TRP A 13 -50.34 26.34 42.80
N PRO A 14 -50.76 25.18 43.37
CA PRO A 14 -49.81 24.24 43.97
C PRO A 14 -49.07 23.32 42.98
N THR A 15 -49.52 23.21 41.73
CA THR A 15 -48.94 22.28 40.73
C THR A 15 -47.67 22.83 40.06
N CYS A 16 -47.56 24.15 39.88
CA CYS A 16 -46.37 24.79 39.29
C CYS A 16 -45.13 24.74 40.20
N ARG A 17 -45.30 24.74 41.53
CA ARG A 17 -44.17 24.65 42.48
C ARG A 17 -43.47 23.29 42.48
N ARG A 18 -44.20 22.19 42.19
CA ARG A 18 -43.63 20.84 42.14
C ARG A 18 -42.84 20.59 40.85
N ILE A 19 -43.29 21.13 39.72
CA ILE A 19 -42.59 20.98 38.43
C ILE A 19 -41.27 21.79 38.40
N LEU A 20 -41.26 23.00 38.96
CA LEU A 20 -40.02 23.80 39.11
C LEU A 20 -39.00 23.17 40.05
N ALA A 21 -39.44 22.55 41.16
CA ALA A 21 -38.55 21.84 42.09
C ALA A 21 -37.93 20.57 41.46
N SER A 22 -38.67 19.84 40.63
CA SER A 22 -38.18 18.64 39.93
C SER A 22 -37.18 18.96 38.82
N ILE A 23 -37.34 20.09 38.10
CA ILE A 23 -36.36 20.55 37.09
C ILE A 23 -35.07 21.04 37.76
N LEU A 24 -35.18 21.72 38.92
CA LEU A 24 -34.01 22.13 39.70
C LEU A 24 -33.25 20.92 40.27
N PHE A 25 -33.95 19.89 40.77
CA PHE A 25 -33.33 18.67 41.29
C PHE A 25 -32.63 17.83 40.20
N LEU A 26 -33.19 17.74 38.98
CA LEU A 26 -32.56 17.02 37.86
C LEU A 26 -31.31 17.75 37.32
N SER A 27 -31.27 19.09 37.42
CA SER A 27 -30.10 19.90 37.07
C SER A 27 -28.94 19.80 38.08
N LEU A 28 -29.26 19.60 39.37
CA LEU A 28 -28.26 19.45 40.43
C LEU A 28 -27.55 18.07 40.37
N PHE A 29 -28.26 17.01 40.01
CA PHE A 29 -27.68 15.67 39.85
C PHE A 29 -26.73 15.55 38.64
N SER A 30 -27.05 16.19 37.52
CA SER A 30 -26.21 16.18 36.32
C SER A 30 -24.95 17.04 36.48
N ALA A 31 -25.05 18.18 37.19
CA ALA A 31 -23.90 19.01 37.54
C ALA A 31 -22.91 18.28 38.47
N GLY A 32 -23.41 17.53 39.46
CA GLY A 32 -22.57 16.74 40.38
C GLY A 32 -21.78 15.63 39.66
N ALA A 33 -22.42 14.90 38.74
CA ALA A 33 -21.75 13.86 37.95
C ALA A 33 -20.67 14.43 37.01
N PHE A 34 -20.90 15.61 36.43
CA PHE A 34 -19.92 16.27 35.56
C PHE A 34 -18.72 16.81 36.36
N ALA A 35 -18.96 17.41 37.53
CA ALA A 35 -17.91 17.84 38.44
C ALA A 35 -17.04 16.66 38.92
N GLN A 36 -17.66 15.51 39.23
CA GLN A 36 -16.94 14.30 39.62
C GLN A 36 -16.04 13.76 38.50
N LYS A 37 -16.52 13.77 37.23
CA LYS A 37 -15.71 13.36 36.07
C LYS A 37 -14.52 14.29 35.83
N LYS A 38 -14.70 15.60 35.99
CA LYS A 38 -13.59 16.57 35.91
C LYS A 38 -12.56 16.36 37.00
N ALA A 39 -12.99 16.14 38.24
CA ALA A 39 -12.07 15.81 39.34
C ALA A 39 -11.29 14.51 39.09
N ALA A 40 -11.96 13.48 38.53
CA ALA A 40 -11.30 12.24 38.14
C ALA A 40 -10.28 12.43 37.02
N ALA A 41 -10.60 13.24 36.00
CA ALA A 41 -9.68 13.57 34.91
C ALA A 41 -8.43 14.30 35.43
N ARG A 42 -8.61 15.26 36.34
CA ARG A 42 -7.50 15.95 37.01
C ARG A 42 -6.62 15.01 37.82
N ALA A 43 -7.22 14.15 38.65
CA ALA A 43 -6.47 13.16 39.43
C ALA A 43 -5.70 12.17 38.54
N GLN A 44 -6.30 11.77 37.40
CA GLN A 44 -5.64 10.93 36.41
C GLN A 44 -4.46 11.65 35.74
N TYR A 45 -4.60 12.93 35.42
CA TYR A 45 -3.52 13.74 34.88
C TYR A 45 -2.36 13.85 35.88
N GLU A 46 -2.63 14.20 37.14
CA GLU A 46 -1.61 14.28 38.19
C GLU A 46 -0.88 12.95 38.41
N ARG A 47 -1.57 11.82 38.23
CA ARG A 47 -0.95 10.50 38.28
C ARG A 47 -0.05 10.22 37.07
N ALA A 48 -0.52 10.52 35.86
CA ALA A 48 0.25 10.36 34.63
C ALA A 48 1.50 11.25 34.66
N ASP A 49 1.37 12.50 35.12
CA ASP A 49 2.47 13.43 35.27
C ASP A 49 3.55 12.91 36.23
N LYS A 50 3.16 12.40 37.40
CA LYS A 50 4.10 11.73 38.33
C LYS A 50 4.79 10.52 37.71
N GLN A 51 4.07 9.73 36.89
CA GLN A 51 4.65 8.59 36.18
C GLN A 51 5.65 9.05 35.12
N ARG A 52 5.37 10.16 34.42
CA ARG A 52 6.28 10.79 33.47
C ARG A 52 7.56 11.25 34.15
N THR A 53 7.45 12.00 35.25
CA THR A 53 8.64 12.44 36.02
C THR A 53 9.48 11.25 36.49
N ALA A 54 8.86 10.15 36.94
CA ALA A 54 9.58 8.95 37.35
C ALA A 54 10.31 8.25 36.18
N LEU A 55 9.71 8.24 34.98
CA LEU A 55 10.33 7.72 33.77
C LEU A 55 11.50 8.61 33.32
N GLU A 56 11.29 9.93 33.31
CA GLU A 56 12.29 10.92 32.90
C GLU A 56 13.49 10.96 33.85
N GLY A 57 13.30 10.63 35.13
CA GLY A 57 14.39 10.45 36.10
C GLY A 57 15.31 9.26 35.82
N LYS A 58 14.93 8.35 34.92
CA LYS A 58 15.79 7.23 34.51
C LYS A 58 16.71 7.64 33.35
N PRO A 59 17.95 7.11 33.29
CA PRO A 59 18.79 7.22 32.11
C PRO A 59 18.05 6.72 30.86
N GLN A 60 18.21 7.43 29.73
CA GLN A 60 17.50 7.12 28.47
C GLN A 60 17.63 5.64 28.04
N LYS A 61 18.82 5.05 28.22
CA LYS A 61 19.13 3.65 27.91
C LYS A 61 18.36 2.61 28.76
N GLU A 62 17.79 3.03 29.90
CA GLU A 62 17.04 2.17 30.82
C GLU A 62 15.53 2.29 30.66
N ARG A 63 15.06 3.25 29.85
CA ARG A 63 13.63 3.48 29.63
C ARG A 63 13.10 2.45 28.64
N ALA A 64 12.05 1.73 29.01
CA ALA A 64 11.48 0.68 28.17
C ALA A 64 10.25 1.16 27.38
N LEU A 65 10.09 0.66 26.14
CA LEU A 65 8.92 0.94 25.29
C LEU A 65 7.57 0.68 26.00
N LYS A 66 7.52 -0.33 26.86
CA LYS A 66 6.32 -0.66 27.66
C LYS A 66 5.93 0.47 28.62
N GLU A 67 6.90 1.22 29.16
CA GLU A 67 6.64 2.32 30.08
C GLU A 67 6.07 3.53 29.33
N TYR A 68 6.59 3.83 28.15
CA TYR A 68 6.05 4.86 27.27
C TYR A 68 4.61 4.55 26.82
N THR A 69 4.35 3.32 26.37
CA THR A 69 2.99 2.93 25.94
C THR A 69 1.99 2.98 27.10
N GLN A 70 2.38 2.61 28.31
CA GLN A 70 1.57 2.78 29.52
C GLN A 70 1.31 4.26 29.86
N LEU A 71 2.31 5.11 29.70
CA LEU A 71 2.21 6.53 29.99
C LEU A 71 1.32 7.27 28.97
N VAL A 72 1.46 6.95 27.69
CA VAL A 72 0.54 7.41 26.63
C VAL A 72 -0.91 7.02 26.96
N ALA A 73 -1.15 5.76 27.36
CA ALA A 73 -2.48 5.31 27.76
C ALA A 73 -2.99 6.05 29.00
N ALA A 74 -2.11 6.40 29.94
CA ALA A 74 -2.46 7.15 31.15
C ALA A 74 -2.88 8.59 30.83
N PHE A 75 -2.17 9.29 29.95
CA PHE A 75 -2.56 10.63 29.49
C PHE A 75 -3.81 10.59 28.60
N ARG A 76 -3.95 9.64 27.67
CA ARG A 76 -5.19 9.50 26.87
C ARG A 76 -6.44 9.29 27.74
N ARG A 77 -6.30 8.60 28.88
CA ARG A 77 -7.41 8.39 29.84
C ARG A 77 -7.97 9.71 30.39
N VAL A 78 -7.19 10.79 30.48
CA VAL A 78 -7.67 12.11 30.93
C VAL A 78 -8.79 12.61 30.02
N TYR A 79 -8.57 12.55 28.70
CA TYR A 79 -9.56 12.88 27.69
C TYR A 79 -10.81 12.00 27.81
N HIS A 80 -10.64 10.68 27.94
CA HIS A 80 -11.77 9.75 28.05
C HIS A 80 -12.60 9.92 29.34
N LEU A 81 -12.00 10.40 30.43
CA LEU A 81 -12.71 10.68 31.68
C LEU A 81 -13.56 11.94 31.57
N SER A 82 -12.99 13.03 31.06
CA SER A 82 -13.71 14.29 30.83
C SER A 82 -13.02 15.12 29.75
N PRO A 83 -13.55 15.15 28.51
CA PRO A 83 -13.03 15.99 27.43
C PRO A 83 -13.05 17.49 27.74
N GLN A 84 -13.89 17.92 28.69
CA GLN A 84 -14.02 19.33 29.09
C GLN A 84 -13.18 19.69 30.33
N ALA A 85 -12.33 18.79 30.82
CA ALA A 85 -11.40 19.11 31.90
C ALA A 85 -10.26 20.01 31.41
N ALA A 86 -9.74 20.88 32.28
CA ALA A 86 -8.72 21.86 31.92
C ALA A 86 -7.38 21.20 31.54
N GLU A 87 -7.14 20.00 32.08
CA GLU A 87 -5.92 19.22 31.91
C GLU A 87 -5.85 18.51 30.55
N VAL A 88 -6.95 18.41 29.82
CA VAL A 88 -7.03 17.60 28.59
C VAL A 88 -6.06 18.08 27.53
N THR A 89 -5.99 19.39 27.27
CA THR A 89 -5.07 19.90 26.23
C THR A 89 -3.61 19.68 26.59
N SER A 90 -3.24 19.80 27.87
CA SER A 90 -1.89 19.47 28.34
C SER A 90 -1.60 17.97 28.23
N SER A 91 -2.60 17.15 28.52
CA SER A 91 -2.53 15.70 28.42
C SER A 91 -2.35 15.22 26.97
N LEU A 92 -3.07 15.83 26.02
CA LEU A 92 -2.95 15.52 24.60
C LEU A 92 -1.62 15.99 24.02
N LEU A 93 -1.11 17.15 24.47
CA LEU A 93 0.25 17.59 24.14
C LEU A 93 1.29 16.56 24.59
N ALA A 94 1.19 16.12 25.85
CA ALA A 94 2.09 15.09 26.40
C ALA A 94 2.05 13.77 25.61
N VAL A 95 0.89 13.39 25.06
CA VAL A 95 0.79 12.20 24.18
C VAL A 95 1.63 12.38 22.91
N GLY A 96 1.57 13.54 22.26
CA GLY A 96 2.39 13.84 21.07
C GLY A 96 3.88 13.81 21.38
N GLU A 97 4.29 14.45 22.48
CA GLU A 97 5.68 14.49 22.94
C GLU A 97 6.23 13.07 23.22
N LEU A 98 5.43 12.22 23.88
CA LEU A 98 5.83 10.85 24.18
C LEU A 98 5.99 10.01 22.92
N TYR A 99 5.09 10.14 21.93
CA TYR A 99 5.25 9.43 20.67
C TYR A 99 6.47 9.91 19.89
N GLN A 100 6.76 11.21 19.91
CA GLN A 100 7.96 11.76 19.28
C GLN A 100 9.22 11.19 19.93
N GLU A 101 9.26 11.12 21.26
CA GLU A 101 10.38 10.48 21.98
C GLU A 101 10.47 8.98 21.66
N MET A 102 9.33 8.27 21.59
CA MET A 102 9.32 6.86 21.17
C MET A 102 9.89 6.67 19.76
N GLY A 103 9.63 7.63 18.85
CA GLY A 103 10.21 7.67 17.50
C GLY A 103 11.73 7.66 17.52
N ARG A 104 12.30 8.55 18.35
CA ARG A 104 13.76 8.73 18.48
C ARG A 104 14.44 7.60 19.23
N LEU A 105 13.75 6.97 20.19
CA LEU A 105 14.34 5.94 21.06
C LEU A 105 14.22 4.52 20.53
N PHE A 106 13.12 4.21 19.83
CA PHE A 106 12.76 2.82 19.54
C PHE A 106 12.55 2.54 18.06
N ASP A 107 11.68 3.32 17.39
CA ASP A 107 11.22 2.99 16.03
C ASP A 107 10.58 4.21 15.37
N GLU A 108 11.05 4.58 14.18
CA GLU A 108 10.59 5.75 13.41
C GLU A 108 9.08 5.79 13.17
N LYS A 109 8.39 4.63 13.18
CA LYS A 109 6.93 4.58 12.98
C LYS A 109 6.12 5.40 13.98
N TYR A 110 6.69 5.68 15.17
CA TYR A 110 6.01 6.49 16.18
C TYR A 110 5.99 7.99 15.85
N PHE A 111 6.81 8.47 14.92
CA PHE A 111 6.73 9.86 14.46
C PHE A 111 5.38 10.18 13.84
N GLN A 112 4.81 9.26 13.05
CA GLN A 112 3.46 9.45 12.54
C GLN A 112 2.43 9.50 13.68
N SER A 113 2.56 8.63 14.69
CA SER A 113 1.68 8.68 15.89
C SER A 113 1.79 10.00 16.66
N ALA A 114 2.95 10.64 16.65
CA ALA A 114 3.16 11.96 17.25
C ALA A 114 2.45 13.05 16.44
N VAL A 115 2.62 13.05 15.12
CA VAL A 115 1.90 13.96 14.20
C VAL A 115 0.39 13.82 14.39
N ASP A 116 -0.13 12.60 14.40
CA ASP A 116 -1.56 12.34 14.56
C ASP A 116 -2.10 12.85 15.91
N ALA A 117 -1.32 12.71 16.98
CA ALA A 117 -1.68 13.22 18.30
C ALA A 117 -1.74 14.75 18.35
N TYR A 118 -0.79 15.44 17.70
CA TYR A 118 -0.81 16.89 17.59
C TYR A 118 -1.95 17.37 16.70
N GLN A 119 -2.22 16.70 15.58
CA GLN A 119 -3.36 17.01 14.71
C GLN A 119 -4.69 16.85 15.44
N PHE A 120 -4.84 15.79 16.25
CA PHE A 120 -6.02 15.59 17.10
C PHE A 120 -6.21 16.77 18.08
N LEU A 121 -5.14 17.25 18.72
CA LEU A 121 -5.19 18.43 19.58
C LEU A 121 -5.66 19.68 18.82
N LEU A 122 -5.15 19.90 17.60
CA LEU A 122 -5.51 21.04 16.75
C LEU A 122 -6.98 21.00 16.31
N HIS A 123 -7.48 19.81 15.98
CA HIS A 123 -8.83 19.61 15.48
C HIS A 123 -9.88 19.68 16.60
N GLU A 124 -9.69 18.92 17.68
CA GLU A 124 -10.67 18.81 18.77
C GLU A 124 -10.63 20.01 19.73
N TYR A 125 -9.46 20.66 19.86
CA TYR A 125 -9.25 21.80 20.75
C TYR A 125 -8.63 22.99 20.01
N PRO A 126 -9.32 23.58 19.01
CA PRO A 126 -8.78 24.69 18.21
C PRO A 126 -8.50 25.95 19.04
N ALA A 127 -9.12 26.07 20.23
CA ALA A 127 -8.85 27.14 21.19
C ALA A 127 -7.71 26.83 22.18
N SER A 128 -7.09 25.64 22.09
CA SER A 128 -5.97 25.23 22.95
C SER A 128 -4.84 26.26 22.90
N ARG A 129 -4.23 26.53 24.06
CA ARG A 129 -3.04 27.40 24.14
C ARG A 129 -1.81 26.80 23.44
N TYR A 130 -1.85 25.52 23.09
CA TYR A 130 -0.74 24.77 22.47
C TYR A 130 -0.87 24.62 20.96
N ARG A 131 -1.82 25.32 20.33
CA ARG A 131 -2.14 25.14 18.91
C ARG A 131 -1.02 25.59 17.97
N ASP A 132 -0.30 26.66 18.31
CA ASP A 132 0.84 27.09 17.52
C ASP A 132 2.02 26.15 17.77
N ASP A 133 2.29 25.80 19.05
CA ASP A 133 3.30 24.81 19.40
C ASP A 133 3.11 23.48 18.67
N ALA A 134 1.90 22.92 18.68
CA ALA A 134 1.60 21.65 18.05
C ALA A 134 1.78 21.68 16.52
N LEU A 135 1.30 22.74 15.84
CA LEU A 135 1.45 22.86 14.39
C LEU A 135 2.92 23.03 13.98
N PHE A 136 3.68 23.81 14.76
CA PHE A 136 5.12 23.95 14.54
C PHE A 136 5.85 22.62 14.75
N THR A 137 5.55 21.89 15.83
CA THR A 137 6.20 20.59 16.10
C THR A 137 5.87 19.55 15.03
N ILE A 138 4.67 19.57 14.43
CA ILE A 138 4.36 18.71 13.27
C ILE A 138 5.33 18.99 12.11
N ALA A 139 5.55 20.27 11.78
CA ALA A 139 6.48 20.64 10.70
C ALA A 139 7.92 20.21 11.00
N GLN A 140 8.37 20.33 12.26
CA GLN A 140 9.68 19.85 12.69
C GLN A 140 9.82 18.33 12.56
N ILE A 141 8.81 17.55 12.99
CA ILE A 141 8.83 16.09 12.86
C ILE A 141 8.90 15.70 11.38
N GLN A 142 8.15 16.38 10.52
CA GLN A 142 8.17 16.12 9.07
C GLN A 142 9.56 16.40 8.46
N GLN A 143 10.20 17.50 8.86
CA GLN A 143 11.52 17.89 8.34
C GLN A 143 12.65 17.02 8.91
N GLU A 144 12.76 16.96 10.24
CA GLU A 144 13.94 16.43 10.94
C GLU A 144 13.85 14.92 11.15
N ASP A 145 12.66 14.41 11.50
CA ASP A 145 12.48 13.04 11.94
C ASP A 145 11.98 12.12 10.79
N LEU A 146 11.16 12.63 9.86
CA LEU A 146 10.60 11.87 8.72
C LEU A 146 11.30 12.16 7.38
N GLY A 147 12.02 13.27 7.26
CA GLY A 147 12.68 13.69 6.01
C GLY A 147 11.72 14.07 4.86
N ASP A 148 10.45 14.31 5.15
CA ASP A 148 9.44 14.73 4.17
C ASP A 148 9.43 16.26 4.04
N LEU A 149 10.40 16.78 3.26
CA LEU A 149 10.59 18.22 3.07
C LEU A 149 9.39 18.89 2.36
N ASP A 150 8.69 18.15 1.50
CA ASP A 150 7.51 18.66 0.78
C ASP A 150 6.35 18.92 1.74
N LEU A 151 6.14 17.99 2.66
CA LEU A 151 5.10 18.11 3.67
C LEU A 151 5.49 19.15 4.74
N ALA A 152 6.75 19.14 5.18
CA ALA A 152 7.27 20.12 6.14
C ALA A 152 7.11 21.56 5.64
N GLU A 153 7.46 21.83 4.37
CA GLU A 153 7.32 23.15 3.76
C GLU A 153 5.87 23.63 3.82
N LYS A 154 4.91 22.78 3.44
CA LYS A 154 3.48 23.11 3.48
C LYS A 154 3.03 23.42 4.89
N THR A 155 3.45 22.62 5.87
CA THR A 155 3.08 22.80 7.28
C THR A 155 3.69 24.08 7.88
N TYR A 156 4.95 24.41 7.56
CA TYR A 156 5.55 25.69 7.99
C TYR A 156 4.85 26.90 7.35
N GLN A 157 4.49 26.82 6.08
CA GLN A 157 3.69 27.87 5.43
C GLN A 157 2.32 28.02 6.09
N GLU A 158 1.65 26.91 6.39
CA GLU A 158 0.38 26.93 7.13
C GLU A 158 0.56 27.56 8.53
N PHE A 159 1.64 27.20 9.23
CA PHE A 159 1.98 27.77 10.52
C PHE A 159 2.14 29.29 10.46
N LEU A 160 2.90 29.80 9.48
CA LEU A 160 3.08 31.24 9.29
C LEU A 160 1.77 31.97 8.94
N ASN A 161 0.90 31.31 8.17
CA ASN A 161 -0.40 31.86 7.79
C ASN A 161 -1.37 31.91 8.98
N ARG A 162 -1.42 30.86 9.80
CA ARG A 162 -2.34 30.74 10.94
C ARG A 162 -1.85 31.47 12.18
N PHE A 163 -0.53 31.53 12.38
CA PHE A 163 0.12 32.05 13.59
C PHE A 163 1.23 33.06 13.27
N PRO A 164 0.97 34.13 12.49
CA PRO A 164 1.99 35.08 12.04
C PRO A 164 2.66 35.87 13.18
N ARG A 165 2.06 35.86 14.39
CA ARG A 165 2.58 36.52 15.60
C ARG A 165 3.10 35.54 16.65
N SER A 166 3.23 34.26 16.34
CA SER A 166 3.83 33.29 17.27
C SER A 166 5.31 33.60 17.48
N SER A 167 5.83 33.28 18.66
CA SER A 167 7.26 33.39 18.96
C SER A 167 8.14 32.52 18.06
N LYS A 168 7.55 31.50 17.42
CA LYS A 168 8.23 30.56 16.50
C LYS A 168 8.15 30.98 15.03
N ALA A 169 7.59 32.15 14.71
CA ALA A 169 7.44 32.60 13.33
C ALA A 169 8.79 32.79 12.61
N GLU A 170 9.81 33.31 13.28
CA GLU A 170 11.14 33.43 12.67
C GLU A 170 11.79 32.06 12.45
N GLN A 171 11.65 31.13 13.39
CA GLN A 171 12.16 29.75 13.24
C GLN A 171 11.51 29.04 12.04
N ALA A 172 10.21 29.23 11.82
CA ALA A 172 9.52 28.64 10.67
C ALA A 172 10.01 29.23 9.34
N LYS A 173 10.38 30.52 9.29
CA LYS A 173 10.97 31.14 8.09
C LYS A 173 12.38 30.63 7.84
N GLU A 174 13.18 30.45 8.89
CA GLU A 174 14.52 29.87 8.80
C GLU A 174 14.46 28.44 8.27
N ALA A 175 13.57 27.60 8.81
CA ALA A 175 13.35 26.23 8.33
C ALA A 175 12.95 26.19 6.84
N LEU A 176 12.06 27.09 6.39
CA LEU A 176 11.71 27.20 4.96
C LEU A 176 12.90 27.59 4.08
N ALA A 177 13.79 28.47 4.58
CA ALA A 177 15.00 28.84 3.86
C ALA A 177 16.01 27.68 3.77
N GLU A 178 16.11 26.86 4.82
CA GLU A 178 16.92 25.64 4.83
C GLU A 178 16.41 24.62 3.81
N ILE A 179 15.10 24.34 3.80
CA ILE A 179 14.45 23.44 2.82
C ILE A 179 14.72 23.92 1.38
N ALA A 180 14.60 25.23 1.12
CA ALA A 180 14.87 25.80 -0.20
C ALA A 180 16.35 25.64 -0.62
N ALA A 181 17.29 25.83 0.32
CA ALA A 181 18.71 25.66 0.06
C ALA A 181 19.08 24.20 -0.24
N GLU A 182 18.47 23.25 0.45
CA GLU A 182 18.67 21.82 0.25
C GLU A 182 18.20 21.38 -1.15
N ARG A 183 16.99 21.80 -1.57
CA ARG A 183 16.48 21.52 -2.93
C ARG A 183 17.36 22.10 -4.03
N GLU A 184 17.89 23.32 -3.85
CA GLU A 184 18.81 23.91 -4.83
C GLU A 184 20.13 23.13 -4.93
N LYS A 185 20.60 22.55 -3.82
CA LYS A 185 21.78 21.67 -3.80
C LYS A 185 21.51 20.36 -4.54
N GLU A 186 20.36 19.73 -4.31
CA GLU A 186 19.94 18.50 -5.01
C GLU A 186 19.81 18.72 -6.52
N LYS A 187 19.17 19.83 -6.93
CA LYS A 187 19.03 20.20 -8.34
C LYS A 187 20.37 20.38 -9.04
N LYS A 188 21.34 21.02 -8.38
CA LYS A 188 22.71 21.17 -8.89
C LYS A 188 23.43 19.82 -8.99
N ALA A 189 23.25 18.93 -8.01
CA ALA A 189 23.83 17.59 -8.03
C ALA A 189 23.27 16.73 -9.17
N SER A 190 21.95 16.72 -9.35
CA SER A 190 21.25 16.01 -10.43
C SER A 190 21.68 16.52 -11.81
N SER A 191 21.74 17.85 -12.00
CA SER A 191 22.23 18.45 -13.26
C SER A 191 23.66 18.02 -13.57
N LYS A 192 24.56 18.03 -12.58
CA LYS A 192 25.95 17.59 -12.76
C LYS A 192 26.06 16.09 -13.11
N ALA A 193 25.21 15.25 -12.53
CA ALA A 193 25.15 13.82 -12.83
C ALA A 193 24.68 13.57 -14.27
N ALA A 194 23.61 14.25 -14.71
CA ALA A 194 23.09 14.14 -16.07
C ALA A 194 24.14 14.56 -17.13
N LEU A 195 24.85 15.67 -16.90
CA LEU A 195 25.95 16.14 -17.74
C LEU A 195 27.13 15.14 -17.80
N ALA A 196 27.39 14.41 -16.72
CA ALA A 196 28.44 13.39 -16.69
C ALA A 196 28.02 12.13 -17.50
N GLU A 197 26.76 11.73 -17.39
CA GLU A 197 26.22 10.56 -18.11
C GLU A 197 26.14 10.79 -19.63
N GLU A 198 25.73 11.99 -20.05
CA GLU A 198 25.72 12.40 -21.45
C GLU A 198 27.13 12.37 -22.06
N ARG A 199 28.12 12.97 -21.38
CA ARG A 199 29.54 12.92 -21.79
C ARG A 199 30.11 11.50 -21.84
N ALA A 200 29.62 10.58 -21.01
CA ALA A 200 30.03 9.18 -21.03
C ALA A 200 29.43 8.43 -22.23
N ARG A 201 28.18 8.75 -22.63
CA ARG A 201 27.53 8.19 -23.82
C ARG A 201 28.21 8.66 -25.12
N GLU A 202 28.57 9.93 -25.22
CA GLU A 202 29.26 10.48 -26.41
C GLU A 202 30.64 9.84 -26.68
N ARG A 203 31.31 9.32 -25.65
CA ARG A 203 32.64 8.71 -25.77
C ARG A 203 32.63 7.26 -26.27
N LYS A 204 31.49 6.58 -26.27
CA LYS A 204 31.41 5.17 -26.65
C LYS A 204 31.11 5.06 -28.15
N ILE A 205 32.09 4.64 -28.94
CA ILE A 205 31.93 4.41 -30.39
C ILE A 205 30.92 3.27 -30.61
N PRO A 206 29.75 3.50 -31.26
CA PRO A 206 28.77 2.45 -31.56
C PRO A 206 29.39 1.23 -32.23
N GLN A 207 28.96 0.03 -31.82
CA GLN A 207 29.43 -1.21 -32.43
C GLN A 207 28.35 -1.79 -33.34
N VAL A 208 28.72 -2.23 -34.54
CA VAL A 208 27.87 -3.05 -35.40
C VAL A 208 28.03 -4.50 -34.96
N SER A 209 27.02 -5.07 -34.32
CA SER A 209 27.14 -6.31 -33.53
C SER A 209 26.52 -7.55 -34.19
N GLY A 210 25.60 -7.38 -35.14
CA GLY A 210 24.97 -8.51 -35.83
C GLY A 210 24.25 -8.11 -37.12
N ILE A 211 24.08 -9.09 -38.02
CA ILE A 211 23.23 -8.95 -39.21
C ILE A 211 22.30 -10.16 -39.29
N ARG A 212 21.01 -9.90 -39.49
CA ARG A 212 19.98 -10.91 -39.78
C ARG A 212 19.30 -10.56 -41.10
N HIS A 213 18.83 -11.56 -41.83
CA HIS A 213 18.08 -11.35 -43.06
C HIS A 213 16.93 -12.35 -43.14
N TRP A 214 15.87 -11.97 -43.85
CA TRP A 214 14.79 -12.87 -44.24
C TRP A 214 14.17 -12.41 -45.56
N ASN A 215 13.62 -13.38 -46.29
CA ASN A 215 12.93 -13.14 -47.55
C ASN A 215 11.42 -13.17 -47.34
N ALA A 216 10.72 -12.23 -47.95
CA ALA A 216 9.27 -12.18 -48.06
C ALA A 216 8.88 -12.20 -49.55
N GLU A 217 7.57 -12.32 -49.84
CA GLU A 217 7.04 -12.47 -51.20
C GLU A 217 7.43 -11.33 -52.16
N HIS A 218 7.61 -10.11 -51.62
CA HIS A 218 7.88 -8.91 -52.42
C HIS A 218 9.13 -8.13 -52.00
N TYR A 219 9.84 -8.57 -50.96
CA TYR A 219 11.04 -7.89 -50.48
C TYR A 219 11.97 -8.81 -49.69
N THR A 220 13.25 -8.46 -49.65
CA THR A 220 14.24 -9.03 -48.71
C THR A 220 14.54 -7.98 -47.65
N ARG A 221 14.40 -8.33 -46.36
CA ARG A 221 14.72 -7.44 -45.25
C ARG A 221 16.02 -7.85 -44.57
N ILE A 222 16.88 -6.87 -44.34
CA ILE A 222 18.16 -7.01 -43.64
C ILE A 222 18.09 -6.13 -42.39
N VAL A 223 18.39 -6.70 -41.23
CA VAL A 223 18.44 -6.00 -39.94
C VAL A 223 19.86 -6.04 -39.41
N ILE A 224 20.47 -4.86 -39.30
CA ILE A 224 21.82 -4.64 -38.79
C ILE A 224 21.70 -4.10 -37.36
N SER A 225 22.18 -4.87 -36.38
CA SER A 225 22.19 -4.47 -34.98
C SER A 225 23.32 -3.49 -34.71
N VAL A 226 23.00 -2.37 -34.06
CA VAL A 226 23.95 -1.34 -33.62
C VAL A 226 23.72 -1.03 -32.14
N ASP A 227 24.78 -0.74 -31.40
CA ASP A 227 24.68 -0.61 -29.93
C ASP A 227 24.21 0.80 -29.48
N SER A 228 24.20 1.79 -30.36
CA SER A 228 23.65 3.14 -30.14
C SER A 228 23.24 3.78 -31.47
N GLU A 229 22.70 5.00 -31.44
CA GLU A 229 22.37 5.76 -32.64
C GLU A 229 23.60 5.97 -33.54
N VAL A 230 23.41 5.84 -34.85
CA VAL A 230 24.46 5.98 -35.87
C VAL A 230 23.99 6.85 -37.03
N LYS A 231 24.94 7.54 -37.67
CA LYS A 231 24.70 8.18 -38.98
C LYS A 231 25.15 7.24 -40.09
N TYR A 232 24.48 7.25 -41.23
CA TYR A 232 24.88 6.42 -42.37
C TYR A 232 24.78 7.15 -43.71
N GLN A 233 25.53 6.67 -44.70
CA GLN A 233 25.36 7.00 -46.11
C GLN A 233 25.02 5.73 -46.89
N ALA A 234 24.03 5.80 -47.77
CA ALA A 234 23.67 4.71 -48.68
C ALA A 234 24.02 5.09 -50.12
N ALA A 235 24.50 4.13 -50.91
CA ALA A 235 24.69 4.31 -52.34
C ALA A 235 24.61 2.98 -53.09
N ARG A 236 24.25 3.04 -54.37
CA ARG A 236 24.14 1.88 -55.27
C ARG A 236 25.15 2.00 -56.40
N ILE A 237 25.81 0.89 -56.74
CA ILE A 237 26.81 0.79 -57.79
C ILE A 237 26.35 -0.28 -58.78
N ALA A 238 26.36 0.03 -60.07
CA ALA A 238 26.08 -0.95 -61.13
C ALA A 238 27.35 -1.75 -61.50
N ASN A 239 27.17 -2.98 -61.97
CA ASN A 239 28.21 -3.88 -62.53
C ASN A 239 29.38 -4.26 -61.57
N PRO A 240 29.22 -5.26 -60.69
CA PRO A 240 27.97 -5.94 -60.34
C PRO A 240 27.07 -5.05 -59.48
N ASP A 241 25.76 -5.29 -59.53
CA ASP A 241 24.76 -4.50 -58.81
C ASP A 241 24.91 -4.67 -57.30
N ARG A 242 25.26 -3.57 -56.62
CA ARG A 242 25.57 -3.55 -55.19
C ARG A 242 24.98 -2.33 -54.52
N ILE A 243 24.41 -2.51 -53.35
CA ILE A 243 23.99 -1.42 -52.46
C ILE A 243 24.91 -1.45 -51.25
N TYR A 244 25.56 -0.34 -50.91
CA TYR A 244 26.41 -0.26 -49.72
C TYR A 244 25.94 0.81 -48.75
N PHE A 245 26.20 0.56 -47.47
CA PHE A 245 25.90 1.44 -46.34
C PHE A 245 27.18 1.71 -45.56
N ASP A 246 27.60 2.96 -45.52
CA ASP A 246 28.67 3.44 -44.65
C ASP A 246 28.09 3.93 -43.34
N ILE A 247 28.34 3.22 -42.26
CA ILE A 247 27.90 3.56 -40.91
C ILE A 247 29.03 4.30 -40.21
N TYR A 248 28.82 5.60 -39.95
CA TYR A 248 29.81 6.50 -39.39
C TYR A 248 29.90 6.44 -37.87
N LYS A 249 31.09 6.78 -37.36
CA LYS A 249 31.49 6.70 -35.96
C LYS A 249 31.20 5.32 -35.37
N ALA A 250 31.34 4.27 -36.18
CA ALA A 250 31.07 2.91 -35.76
C ALA A 250 32.32 2.02 -35.87
N LYS A 251 32.37 1.00 -35.00
CA LYS A 251 33.36 -0.08 -35.04
C LYS A 251 32.69 -1.40 -35.37
N LEU A 252 33.39 -2.23 -36.14
CA LEU A 252 32.92 -3.56 -36.47
C LEU A 252 33.06 -4.48 -35.25
N GLY A 253 31.98 -5.15 -34.86
CA GLY A 253 32.03 -6.17 -33.84
C GLY A 253 32.82 -7.39 -34.30
N SER A 254 33.58 -8.00 -33.38
CA SER A 254 34.41 -9.18 -33.65
C SER A 254 33.63 -10.35 -34.25
N THR A 255 32.35 -10.51 -33.88
CA THR A 255 31.46 -11.56 -34.39
C THR A 255 31.17 -11.46 -35.89
N LEU A 256 31.33 -10.27 -36.51
CA LEU A 256 31.07 -10.03 -37.92
C LEU A 256 32.37 -9.86 -38.75
N ALA A 257 33.51 -9.63 -38.10
CA ALA A 257 34.78 -9.45 -38.77
C ALA A 257 35.15 -10.70 -39.60
N GLY A 258 35.41 -10.52 -40.89
CA GLY A 258 35.81 -11.59 -41.81
C GLY A 258 34.66 -12.51 -42.28
N LYS A 259 33.40 -12.22 -41.92
CA LYS A 259 32.24 -13.01 -42.39
C LYS A 259 31.70 -12.48 -43.71
N THR A 260 31.52 -13.38 -44.66
CA THR A 260 30.65 -13.19 -45.82
C THR A 260 29.43 -14.08 -45.62
N LEU A 261 28.23 -13.50 -45.67
CA LEU A 261 26.99 -14.26 -45.59
C LEU A 261 26.50 -14.51 -47.02
N GLU A 262 26.53 -15.77 -47.46
CA GLU A 262 25.89 -16.19 -48.70
C GLU A 262 24.41 -16.42 -48.45
N VAL A 263 23.55 -15.80 -49.27
CA VAL A 263 22.10 -15.76 -49.02
C VAL A 263 21.31 -16.60 -50.04
N GLN A 264 21.85 -16.83 -51.25
CA GLN A 264 21.35 -17.68 -52.36
C GLN A 264 19.80 -17.82 -52.48
N SER A 265 19.04 -16.79 -52.10
CA SER A 265 17.58 -16.79 -52.09
C SER A 265 17.07 -15.34 -52.04
N GLY A 266 16.00 -15.03 -52.77
CA GLY A 266 15.48 -13.65 -52.83
C GLY A 266 16.24 -12.77 -53.83
N PHE A 267 16.30 -11.46 -53.52
CA PHE A 267 17.00 -10.45 -54.32
C PHE A 267 18.43 -10.18 -53.85
N LEU A 268 18.92 -10.94 -52.87
CA LEU A 268 20.19 -10.75 -52.19
C LEU A 268 21.11 -11.96 -52.43
N LYS A 269 22.30 -11.72 -52.97
CA LYS A 269 23.32 -12.74 -53.24
C LYS A 269 24.25 -12.91 -52.06
N THR A 270 24.92 -11.82 -51.68
CA THR A 270 25.92 -11.81 -50.61
C THR A 270 25.79 -10.57 -49.73
N ILE A 271 26.08 -10.74 -48.44
CA ILE A 271 26.30 -9.63 -47.50
C ILE A 271 27.77 -9.66 -47.09
N ARG A 272 28.47 -8.55 -47.30
CA ARG A 272 29.84 -8.33 -46.83
C ARG A 272 29.86 -7.20 -45.82
N VAL A 273 30.57 -7.40 -44.72
CA VAL A 273 30.74 -6.37 -43.69
C VAL A 273 32.23 -6.18 -43.44
N ALA A 274 32.70 -4.94 -43.49
CA ALA A 274 34.09 -4.62 -43.24
C ALA A 274 34.22 -3.31 -42.48
N GLN A 275 35.29 -3.19 -41.69
CA GLN A 275 35.76 -1.89 -41.23
C GLN A 275 36.42 -1.20 -42.44
N ASN A 276 35.70 -0.29 -43.10
CA ASN A 276 36.16 0.36 -44.33
C ASN A 276 37.34 1.31 -44.04
N GLN A 277 37.22 2.06 -42.94
CA GLN A 277 38.27 2.90 -42.38
C GLN A 277 38.01 3.08 -40.88
N SER A 278 38.94 3.73 -40.18
CA SER A 278 38.75 4.07 -38.77
C SER A 278 37.43 4.84 -38.58
N GLY A 279 36.56 4.31 -37.72
CA GLY A 279 35.25 4.90 -37.43
C GLY A 279 34.20 4.75 -38.53
N VAL A 280 34.42 3.97 -39.60
CA VAL A 280 33.38 3.69 -40.61
C VAL A 280 33.29 2.19 -40.87
N VAL A 281 32.11 1.61 -40.60
CA VAL A 281 31.77 0.23 -40.97
C VAL A 281 30.98 0.27 -42.28
N ARG A 282 31.43 -0.47 -43.30
CA ARG A 282 30.72 -0.61 -44.56
C ARG A 282 30.02 -1.97 -44.62
N VAL A 283 28.72 -1.94 -44.88
CA VAL A 283 27.92 -3.13 -45.22
C VAL A 283 27.64 -3.07 -46.72
N VAL A 284 28.03 -4.10 -47.47
CA VAL A 284 27.81 -4.21 -48.91
C VAL A 284 26.86 -5.37 -49.18
N LEU A 285 25.76 -5.08 -49.85
CA LEU A 285 24.76 -6.02 -50.32
C LEU A 285 24.96 -6.20 -51.82
N GLU A 286 25.33 -7.41 -52.24
CA GLU A 286 25.32 -7.77 -53.65
C GLU A 286 23.93 -8.27 -54.01
N VAL A 287 23.29 -7.64 -54.98
CA VAL A 287 21.87 -7.81 -55.26
C VAL A 287 21.61 -8.25 -56.69
N ASP A 288 20.43 -8.79 -56.95
CA ASP A 288 19.99 -9.18 -58.29
C ASP A 288 18.52 -8.83 -58.51
N LYS A 289 18.19 -8.29 -59.68
CA LYS A 289 16.83 -7.88 -60.09
C LYS A 289 16.12 -6.94 -59.10
N VAL A 290 16.87 -6.06 -58.43
CA VAL A 290 16.34 -5.07 -57.49
C VAL A 290 15.85 -3.84 -58.22
N LYS A 291 14.62 -3.42 -57.94
CA LYS A 291 14.09 -2.12 -58.38
C LYS A 291 14.52 -1.01 -57.42
N ASP A 292 14.22 -1.18 -56.14
CA ASP A 292 14.34 -0.11 -55.14
C ASP A 292 14.70 -0.64 -53.75
N TYR A 293 15.09 0.25 -52.84
CA TYR A 293 15.35 -0.08 -51.44
C TYR A 293 14.97 1.05 -50.48
N SER A 294 14.65 0.70 -49.22
CA SER A 294 14.41 1.66 -48.15
C SER A 294 15.29 1.37 -46.93
N VAL A 295 15.62 2.41 -46.16
CA VAL A 295 16.45 2.28 -44.95
C VAL A 295 15.90 3.16 -43.83
N PHE A 296 15.81 2.61 -42.62
CA PHE A 296 15.41 3.36 -41.43
C PHE A 296 16.09 2.82 -40.16
N LEU A 297 16.17 3.66 -39.12
CA LEU A 297 16.72 3.32 -37.82
C LEU A 297 15.59 3.14 -36.80
N LEU A 298 15.65 2.10 -35.98
CA LEU A 298 14.73 1.85 -34.87
C LEU A 298 15.49 1.92 -33.55
N PRO A 299 15.05 2.70 -32.54
CA PRO A 299 15.59 2.62 -31.18
C PRO A 299 15.09 1.37 -30.42
N ASP A 300 15.76 1.03 -29.32
CA ASP A 300 15.36 0.02 -28.31
C ASP A 300 14.93 -1.38 -28.83
N PRO A 301 15.90 -2.27 -29.16
CA PRO A 301 17.32 -2.00 -29.34
C PRO A 301 17.62 -1.33 -30.68
N TYR A 302 18.70 -0.54 -30.73
CA TYR A 302 19.11 0.18 -31.94
C TYR A 302 19.36 -0.78 -33.12
N ARG A 303 18.64 -0.57 -34.22
CA ARG A 303 18.69 -1.40 -35.44
C ARG A 303 18.59 -0.54 -36.68
N MET A 304 19.47 -0.78 -37.65
CA MET A 304 19.31 -0.29 -39.02
C MET A 304 18.61 -1.36 -39.85
N VAL A 305 17.43 -1.03 -40.36
CA VAL A 305 16.61 -1.94 -41.17
C VAL A 305 16.71 -1.50 -42.62
N VAL A 306 17.01 -2.44 -43.51
CA VAL A 306 17.12 -2.25 -44.95
C VAL A 306 16.14 -3.19 -45.64
N ASP A 307 15.22 -2.64 -46.42
CA ASP A 307 14.31 -3.41 -47.26
C ASP A 307 14.69 -3.27 -48.73
N ILE A 308 14.78 -4.39 -49.43
CA ILE A 308 15.11 -4.46 -50.85
C ILE A 308 13.91 -5.01 -51.62
N TYR A 309 13.47 -4.31 -52.66
CA TYR A 309 12.28 -4.65 -53.45
C TYR A 309 12.66 -5.01 -54.89
N GLY A 310 11.99 -6.02 -55.47
CA GLY A 310 12.17 -6.44 -56.87
C GLY A 310 10.89 -7.02 -57.48
N GLU A 311 10.93 -7.42 -58.75
CA GLU A 311 9.77 -8.04 -59.42
C GLU A 311 9.70 -9.55 -59.13
N HIS A 312 8.46 -10.02 -58.95
CA HIS A 312 8.02 -11.37 -58.59
C HIS A 312 9.07 -12.49 -58.76
N LEU A 313 9.53 -13.05 -57.63
CA LEU A 313 10.25 -14.33 -57.65
C LEU A 313 9.21 -15.44 -57.62
N ALA A 314 9.27 -16.37 -58.58
CA ALA A 314 8.48 -17.60 -58.50
C ALA A 314 8.98 -18.41 -57.30
N THR A 315 8.11 -18.59 -56.30
CA THR A 315 8.43 -19.28 -55.05
C THR A 315 8.69 -20.77 -55.31
N THR A 316 9.91 -21.24 -55.10
CA THR A 316 10.11 -22.61 -54.62
C THR A 316 9.69 -22.66 -53.16
N LYS A 317 8.77 -23.58 -52.87
CA LYS A 317 8.13 -23.82 -51.57
C LYS A 317 9.17 -23.94 -50.44
N ALA A 318 9.20 -22.98 -49.52
CA ALA A 318 9.89 -23.12 -48.24
C ALA A 318 8.86 -23.53 -47.17
N GLU A 319 9.18 -24.63 -46.47
CA GLU A 319 8.43 -25.20 -45.36
C GLU A 319 8.50 -24.26 -44.13
N PRO A 320 7.44 -24.16 -43.29
CA PRO A 320 7.46 -23.30 -42.10
C PRO A 320 8.51 -23.78 -41.07
N PRO A 321 9.05 -22.87 -40.24
CA PRO A 321 10.15 -23.20 -39.33
C PRO A 321 9.67 -24.12 -38.21
N LYS A 322 10.40 -25.23 -38.00
CA LYS A 322 10.42 -25.92 -36.71
C LYS A 322 11.14 -25.04 -35.70
N THR A 323 10.48 -24.75 -34.60
CA THR A 323 11.03 -24.11 -33.41
C THR A 323 12.10 -25.03 -32.81
N GLU A 324 13.38 -24.68 -32.96
CA GLU A 324 14.45 -25.22 -32.12
C GLU A 324 14.61 -24.31 -30.89
N GLU A 325 14.31 -24.88 -29.72
CA GLU A 325 14.63 -24.32 -28.41
C GLU A 325 16.15 -24.21 -28.21
N PRO A 326 16.62 -23.27 -27.38
CA PRO A 326 18.04 -23.17 -27.04
C PRO A 326 18.53 -24.41 -26.27
N PRO A 327 19.78 -24.88 -26.47
CA PRO A 327 20.25 -26.08 -25.80
C PRO A 327 20.47 -25.82 -24.31
N SER A 328 19.68 -26.51 -23.48
CA SER A 328 20.00 -26.75 -22.08
C SER A 328 21.02 -27.88 -21.99
N THR A 329 22.27 -27.58 -21.63
CA THR A 329 23.26 -28.60 -21.28
C THR A 329 22.94 -29.20 -19.91
N PRO A 330 22.80 -30.53 -19.78
CA PRO A 330 22.62 -31.20 -18.50
C PRO A 330 23.97 -31.39 -17.79
N LEU A 331 24.09 -30.87 -16.57
CA LEU A 331 25.18 -31.18 -15.64
C LEU A 331 25.07 -32.66 -15.21
N LYS A 332 25.97 -33.50 -15.73
CA LYS A 332 26.26 -34.81 -15.12
C LYS A 332 27.29 -34.63 -14.00
N LYS A 333 26.92 -35.15 -12.83
CA LYS A 333 27.80 -35.40 -11.68
C LYS A 333 28.86 -36.45 -12.06
N ALA A 334 30.09 -36.22 -11.62
CA ALA A 334 31.07 -37.26 -11.37
C ALA A 334 31.85 -36.87 -10.11
N ASP A 335 31.77 -37.73 -9.10
CA ASP A 335 32.45 -37.63 -7.81
C ASP A 335 33.95 -38.01 -7.93
N ALA A 336 34.80 -37.15 -7.36
CA ALA A 336 35.97 -37.42 -6.48
C ALA A 336 37.15 -38.32 -6.97
N PRO A 337 38.31 -38.34 -6.24
CA PRO A 337 39.07 -37.28 -5.56
C PRO A 337 40.59 -37.34 -5.90
N LEU A 338 41.41 -36.47 -5.26
CA LEU A 338 42.84 -36.64 -4.81
C LEU A 338 43.59 -35.29 -4.93
N LYS A 339 43.82 -34.57 -3.82
CA LYS A 339 45.03 -34.58 -2.96
C LYS A 339 46.32 -34.00 -3.59
N ASN A 340 46.71 -32.86 -3.00
CA ASN A 340 48.06 -32.31 -2.74
C ASN A 340 49.27 -32.85 -3.51
N GLU A 341 50.12 -31.94 -4.01
CA GLU A 341 51.46 -31.74 -3.45
C GLU A 341 52.09 -30.39 -3.82
N LYS A 342 52.94 -29.91 -2.91
CA LYS A 342 53.75 -28.68 -2.94
C LYS A 342 55.17 -29.01 -3.36
N GLU A 343 55.88 -28.05 -3.94
CA GLU A 343 57.31 -27.72 -3.70
C GLU A 343 57.66 -26.47 -4.53
N SER A 344 58.62 -25.59 -4.25
CA SER A 344 59.74 -25.37 -3.31
C SER A 344 60.15 -23.89 -3.56
N ALA A 345 60.66 -23.04 -2.66
CA ALA A 345 61.89 -23.12 -1.87
C ALA A 345 61.92 -21.93 -0.87
N ARG A 346 62.22 -22.13 0.42
CA ARG A 346 63.53 -21.92 1.11
C ARG A 346 63.88 -20.42 1.33
N ALA A 347 64.32 -19.91 2.48
CA ALA A 347 64.44 -20.31 3.89
C ALA A 347 64.90 -19.05 4.66
N ALA A 348 64.65 -18.96 5.98
CA ALA A 348 65.67 -18.80 7.02
C ALA A 348 65.13 -18.24 8.36
N LYS A 349 65.29 -19.09 9.39
CA LYS A 349 65.74 -18.85 10.77
C LYS A 349 64.93 -17.95 11.73
N ALA A 350 64.41 -18.65 12.75
CA ALA A 350 64.03 -18.14 14.06
C ALA A 350 65.25 -17.88 14.98
N LYS A 351 65.09 -16.96 15.94
CA LYS A 351 65.70 -17.02 17.29
C LYS A 351 64.81 -16.32 18.33
N LYS A 352 64.88 -16.85 19.56
CA LYS A 352 64.00 -16.73 20.73
C LYS A 352 64.21 -15.45 21.58
N GLY A 353 63.09 -14.90 22.10
CA GLY A 353 62.75 -14.30 23.43
C GLY A 353 63.76 -13.47 24.27
N PRO A 354 63.42 -13.09 25.52
CA PRO A 354 62.16 -12.53 26.09
C PRO A 354 62.41 -11.32 27.05
N LYS A 355 61.36 -10.85 27.78
CA LYS A 355 61.33 -9.85 28.90
C LYS A 355 61.06 -8.39 28.50
N GLU A 356 60.39 -7.52 29.26
CA GLU A 356 59.75 -7.49 30.59
C GLU A 356 58.80 -6.25 30.58
N ALA A 357 57.73 -6.25 31.39
CA ALA A 357 56.87 -5.08 31.64
C ALA A 357 57.57 -4.07 32.58
N PRO A 358 57.10 -2.80 32.67
CA PRO A 358 56.13 -2.47 33.73
C PRO A 358 55.07 -1.40 33.37
N GLN A 359 54.04 -1.34 34.23
CA GLN A 359 52.87 -0.45 34.25
C GLN A 359 53.20 1.04 34.50
N ALA A 360 52.36 1.96 33.99
CA ALA A 360 51.70 3.04 34.77
C ALA A 360 50.72 3.89 33.90
N GLU A 361 49.53 4.10 34.46
CA GLU A 361 48.53 5.20 34.30
C GLU A 361 48.75 6.34 33.28
N SER A 362 47.71 6.62 32.47
CA SER A 362 46.95 7.90 32.52
C SER A 362 45.90 8.03 31.40
N ALA A 363 44.72 8.51 31.81
CA ALA A 363 43.67 9.30 31.15
C ALA A 363 43.45 9.31 29.60
N GLU A 364 42.18 9.10 29.23
CA GLU A 364 41.47 9.42 27.98
C GLU A 364 41.67 10.87 27.45
N PRO A 365 41.36 11.23 26.16
CA PRO A 365 40.24 10.71 25.35
C PRO A 365 40.52 10.42 23.86
N VAL A 366 39.77 9.46 23.29
CA VAL A 366 39.80 9.15 21.86
C VAL A 366 38.56 9.73 21.17
N VAL A 367 38.84 10.59 20.21
CA VAL A 367 37.91 11.28 19.33
C VAL A 367 37.28 10.28 18.36
N ALA A 368 35.95 10.34 18.25
CA ALA A 368 35.16 9.55 17.32
C ALA A 368 35.42 9.94 15.86
N ALA A 369 35.71 8.95 15.01
CA ALA A 369 35.66 9.06 13.57
C ALA A 369 34.47 8.24 13.05
N ALA A 370 33.49 8.93 12.49
CA ALA A 370 32.35 8.33 11.79
C ALA A 370 32.75 7.80 10.40
N PRO A 371 32.20 6.67 9.92
CA PRO A 371 32.15 6.37 8.50
C PRO A 371 30.82 6.83 7.89
N LYS A 372 30.94 7.42 6.70
CA LYS A 372 29.89 7.88 5.80
C LYS A 372 29.08 6.69 5.27
N LYS A 373 27.75 6.83 5.19
CA LYS A 373 26.87 5.95 4.41
C LYS A 373 26.45 6.67 3.13
N ASP A 374 26.70 6.01 2.01
CA ASP A 374 26.19 6.38 0.70
C ASP A 374 24.67 6.14 0.66
N ALA A 375 23.94 7.15 0.18
CA ALA A 375 22.50 7.11 -0.01
C ALA A 375 22.18 6.40 -1.33
N GLU A 376 21.79 5.13 -1.25
CA GLU A 376 20.92 4.49 -2.25
C GLU A 376 19.48 4.70 -1.80
N THR A 377 18.64 5.18 -2.71
CA THR A 377 17.19 5.32 -2.52
C THR A 377 16.56 3.96 -2.23
N GLU A 378 16.33 3.64 -0.97
CA GLU A 378 15.61 2.43 -0.55
C GLU A 378 14.10 2.61 -0.80
N LYS A 379 13.50 1.58 -1.41
CA LYS A 379 12.04 1.48 -1.59
C LYS A 379 11.39 1.23 -0.22
N PRO A 380 10.15 1.73 0.03
CA PRO A 380 9.50 1.57 1.32
C PRO A 380 9.32 0.09 1.67
N ALA A 381 9.54 -0.27 2.95
CA ALA A 381 9.65 -1.63 3.48
C ALA A 381 8.44 -2.57 3.22
N TRP A 382 7.31 -2.06 2.76
CA TRP A 382 6.18 -2.89 2.31
C TRP A 382 6.38 -3.45 0.89
N ALA A 383 7.15 -2.77 0.03
CA ALA A 383 7.44 -3.21 -1.33
C ALA A 383 8.39 -4.43 -1.36
N GLU A 384 9.30 -4.54 -0.39
CA GLU A 384 10.25 -5.66 -0.30
C GLU A 384 9.61 -6.96 0.19
N ARG A 385 8.53 -6.88 1.00
CA ARG A 385 7.83 -8.08 1.51
C ARG A 385 7.09 -8.86 0.44
N THR A 386 6.76 -8.22 -0.70
CA THR A 386 6.16 -8.90 -1.86
C THR A 386 7.19 -9.51 -2.82
N ALA A 387 8.46 -9.11 -2.71
CA ALA A 387 9.53 -9.60 -3.60
C ALA A 387 10.18 -10.90 -3.13
N ASN A 388 10.02 -11.29 -1.85
CA ASN A 388 10.72 -12.44 -1.27
C ASN A 388 9.83 -13.66 -0.93
N ALA A 389 8.65 -13.77 -1.55
CA ALA A 389 7.92 -15.03 -1.61
C ALA A 389 8.66 -15.96 -2.58
N LYS A 390 9.62 -16.71 -2.05
CA LYS A 390 10.31 -17.80 -2.75
C LYS A 390 9.24 -18.74 -3.31
N ARG A 391 9.02 -18.69 -4.64
CA ARG A 391 8.22 -19.66 -5.38
C ARG A 391 8.86 -21.04 -5.19
N GLU A 392 8.38 -21.80 -4.21
CA GLU A 392 8.49 -23.25 -4.29
C GLU A 392 7.51 -23.71 -5.38
N ALA A 393 8.04 -24.40 -6.38
CA ALA A 393 7.21 -25.05 -7.39
C ALA A 393 6.25 -26.02 -6.70
N PRO A 394 4.94 -26.02 -7.05
CA PRO A 394 3.98 -26.88 -6.37
C PRO A 394 4.39 -28.34 -6.56
N SER A 395 4.58 -29.02 -5.43
CA SER A 395 4.75 -30.47 -5.35
C SER A 395 3.59 -31.15 -6.08
N LYS A 396 3.94 -32.13 -6.93
CA LYS A 396 2.99 -32.97 -7.68
C LYS A 396 2.14 -33.79 -6.70
N ALA A 397 1.01 -33.25 -6.29
CA ALA A 397 -0.09 -34.01 -5.69
C ALA A 397 -1.43 -33.28 -5.95
N ALA A 398 -1.75 -33.04 -7.22
CA ALA A 398 -3.11 -32.67 -7.60
C ALA A 398 -3.94 -33.96 -7.64
N GLY A 399 -4.88 -34.11 -6.70
CA GLY A 399 -5.97 -35.08 -6.83
C GLY A 399 -6.82 -34.78 -8.08
N PRO A 400 -7.75 -35.67 -8.47
CA PRO A 400 -8.54 -35.51 -9.68
C PRO A 400 -9.24 -34.15 -9.71
N LEU A 401 -8.96 -33.35 -10.75
CA LEU A 401 -9.66 -32.08 -11.00
C LEU A 401 -11.15 -32.38 -11.16
N VAL A 402 -11.96 -31.84 -10.25
CA VAL A 402 -13.42 -31.90 -10.35
C VAL A 402 -13.83 -31.21 -11.65
N ALA A 403 -14.73 -31.82 -12.42
CA ALA A 403 -15.21 -31.28 -13.70
C ALA A 403 -15.73 -29.84 -13.50
N ALA A 404 -15.23 -28.90 -14.31
CA ALA A 404 -15.60 -27.49 -14.21
C ALA A 404 -17.08 -27.29 -14.56
N THR A 405 -17.88 -26.86 -13.60
CA THR A 405 -19.27 -26.43 -13.81
C THR A 405 -19.32 -24.95 -14.22
N PRO A 406 -20.24 -24.53 -15.10
CA PRO A 406 -20.37 -23.11 -15.45
C PRO A 406 -20.76 -22.25 -14.24
N ALA A 407 -20.35 -20.98 -14.24
CA ALA A 407 -20.75 -20.02 -13.21
C ALA A 407 -22.28 -19.85 -13.21
N VAL A 408 -22.86 -19.63 -12.03
CA VAL A 408 -24.32 -19.47 -11.86
C VAL A 408 -24.68 -18.00 -12.13
N PRO A 409 -25.81 -17.70 -12.81
CA PRO A 409 -26.33 -16.33 -12.91
C PRO A 409 -26.49 -15.67 -11.54
N THR A 410 -26.42 -14.34 -11.50
CA THR A 410 -26.72 -13.54 -10.29
C THR A 410 -28.16 -13.76 -9.82
N ARG A 411 -28.51 -13.34 -8.59
CA ARG A 411 -29.87 -13.55 -8.03
C ARG A 411 -30.96 -12.80 -8.80
N ASN A 412 -30.60 -11.81 -9.61
CA ASN A 412 -31.53 -11.10 -10.50
C ASN A 412 -31.66 -11.76 -11.89
N GLY A 413 -31.00 -12.90 -12.12
CA GLY A 413 -31.04 -13.67 -13.36
C GLY A 413 -30.06 -13.18 -14.45
N GLN A 414 -29.15 -12.26 -14.14
CA GLN A 414 -28.19 -11.72 -15.11
C GLN A 414 -26.88 -12.51 -15.13
N MET A 415 -26.22 -12.49 -16.28
CA MET A 415 -24.84 -12.97 -16.45
C MET A 415 -23.93 -11.76 -16.68
N ASP A 416 -23.12 -11.41 -15.69
CA ASP A 416 -22.09 -10.39 -15.81
C ASP A 416 -20.83 -10.93 -16.52
N MET A 417 -20.00 -10.02 -17.03
CA MET A 417 -18.81 -10.37 -17.81
C MET A 417 -17.81 -11.22 -17.00
N THR A 418 -17.74 -11.07 -15.68
CA THR A 418 -16.91 -11.92 -14.82
C THR A 418 -17.34 -13.38 -14.87
N ARG A 419 -18.65 -13.65 -14.77
CA ARG A 419 -19.24 -15.00 -14.91
C ARG A 419 -19.13 -15.54 -16.33
N VAL A 420 -19.39 -14.71 -17.34
CA VAL A 420 -19.33 -15.09 -18.76
C VAL A 420 -17.91 -15.48 -19.19
N LEU A 421 -16.90 -14.73 -18.73
CA LEU A 421 -15.50 -14.98 -19.06
C LEU A 421 -14.85 -16.05 -18.18
N GLY A 422 -15.53 -16.53 -17.13
CA GLY A 422 -15.03 -17.57 -16.23
C GLY A 422 -13.78 -17.16 -15.44
N LEU A 423 -13.64 -15.86 -15.16
CA LEU A 423 -12.49 -15.31 -14.43
C LEU A 423 -12.45 -15.88 -13.00
N LYS A 424 -11.26 -16.26 -12.55
CA LYS A 424 -11.03 -16.82 -11.22
C LYS A 424 -10.57 -15.74 -10.26
N ILE A 425 -11.08 -15.76 -9.04
CA ILE A 425 -10.60 -14.92 -7.94
C ILE A 425 -9.43 -15.64 -7.26
N GLY A 426 -8.26 -14.99 -7.22
CA GLY A 426 -7.05 -15.52 -6.61
C GLY A 426 -6.50 -14.66 -5.47
N ARG A 427 -6.94 -13.40 -5.32
CA ARG A 427 -6.45 -12.48 -4.29
C ARG A 427 -7.56 -11.69 -3.61
N ILE A 428 -7.59 -11.73 -2.29
CA ILE A 428 -8.55 -10.97 -1.46
C ILE A 428 -7.77 -10.03 -0.54
N VAL A 429 -8.20 -8.77 -0.47
CA VAL A 429 -7.75 -7.84 0.56
C VAL A 429 -8.79 -7.75 1.66
N ILE A 430 -8.35 -7.97 2.89
CA ILE A 430 -9.16 -7.84 4.10
C ILE A 430 -8.74 -6.54 4.81
N ASP A 431 -9.70 -5.65 4.97
CA ASP A 431 -9.51 -4.39 5.66
C ASP A 431 -10.05 -4.46 7.09
N ALA A 432 -9.16 -4.26 8.07
CA ALA A 432 -9.55 -4.13 9.46
C ALA A 432 -9.86 -2.66 9.76
N GLY A 433 -11.13 -2.31 9.97
CA GLY A 433 -11.58 -0.94 10.23
C GLY A 433 -10.79 -0.25 11.34
N HIS A 434 -10.62 1.07 11.22
CA HIS A 434 -9.89 1.92 12.18
C HIS A 434 -8.41 1.54 12.36
N GLY A 435 -7.79 1.87 13.51
CA GLY A 435 -6.40 1.53 13.85
C GLY A 435 -5.61 2.71 14.40
N GLY A 436 -4.58 2.45 15.21
CA GLY A 436 -3.72 3.51 15.75
C GLY A 436 -4.48 4.49 16.63
N HIS A 437 -4.48 5.76 16.24
CA HIS A 437 -5.21 6.82 16.97
C HIS A 437 -6.72 6.76 16.76
N ASP A 438 -7.19 6.19 15.65
CA ASP A 438 -8.60 5.96 15.39
C ASP A 438 -9.05 4.69 16.12
N THR A 439 -9.80 4.88 17.20
CA THR A 439 -10.30 3.79 18.03
C THR A 439 -11.51 3.08 17.46
N GLY A 440 -12.17 3.70 16.48
CA GLY A 440 -13.58 3.47 16.19
C GLY A 440 -14.44 3.65 17.43
N THR A 441 -15.57 2.97 17.47
CA THR A 441 -16.50 2.97 18.59
C THR A 441 -15.90 2.23 19.80
N ILE A 442 -16.07 2.83 20.99
CA ILE A 442 -15.78 2.17 22.26
C ILE A 442 -17.09 1.69 22.87
N GLY A 443 -17.19 0.38 23.08
CA GLY A 443 -18.35 -0.25 23.70
C GLY A 443 -18.56 0.19 25.16
N PRO A 444 -19.77 -0.01 25.72
CA PRO A 444 -20.12 0.38 27.08
C PRO A 444 -19.16 -0.09 28.19
N THR A 445 -18.47 -1.20 27.97
CA THR A 445 -17.53 -1.82 28.91
C THR A 445 -16.09 -1.80 28.40
N GLY A 446 -15.78 -0.94 27.42
CA GLY A 446 -14.43 -0.61 26.98
C GLY A 446 -13.86 -1.49 25.85
N LEU A 447 -14.66 -2.33 25.18
CA LEU A 447 -14.18 -3.01 23.97
C LEU A 447 -14.00 -1.96 22.86
N MET A 448 -12.83 -1.90 22.23
CA MET A 448 -12.54 -0.96 21.15
C MET A 448 -12.77 -1.63 19.80
N GLU A 449 -13.45 -0.93 18.90
CA GLU A 449 -13.78 -1.43 17.57
C GLU A 449 -12.53 -1.78 16.75
N LYS A 450 -11.48 -0.95 16.81
CA LYS A 450 -10.21 -1.22 16.11
C LYS A 450 -9.55 -2.56 16.48
N ASP A 451 -9.63 -2.95 17.75
CA ASP A 451 -9.00 -4.17 18.26
C ASP A 451 -9.85 -5.40 17.89
N LEU A 452 -11.17 -5.23 17.95
CA LEU A 452 -12.13 -6.24 17.53
C LEU A 452 -11.99 -6.55 16.04
N CYS A 453 -11.96 -5.51 15.19
CA CYS A 453 -11.87 -5.66 13.74
C CYS A 453 -10.56 -6.31 13.32
N LEU A 454 -9.44 -5.94 13.96
CA LEU A 454 -8.14 -6.57 13.71
C LEU A 454 -8.14 -8.06 14.06
N ASP A 455 -8.66 -8.42 15.24
CA ASP A 455 -8.74 -9.83 15.66
C ASP A 455 -9.59 -10.67 14.68
N VAL A 456 -10.74 -10.14 14.25
CA VAL A 456 -11.62 -10.83 13.29
C VAL A 456 -10.97 -10.94 11.91
N ALA A 457 -10.34 -9.87 11.42
CA ALA A 457 -9.65 -9.86 10.12
C ALA A 457 -8.54 -10.92 10.06
N LEU A 458 -7.65 -10.94 11.06
CA LEU A 458 -6.54 -11.90 11.10
C LEU A 458 -7.02 -13.35 11.26
N ARG A 459 -8.10 -13.59 12.00
CA ARG A 459 -8.72 -14.93 12.08
C ARG A 459 -9.32 -15.36 10.74
N LEU A 460 -10.00 -14.44 10.05
CA LEU A 460 -10.61 -14.72 8.76
C LEU A 460 -9.57 -15.04 7.70
N GLY A 461 -8.51 -14.22 7.59
CA GLY A 461 -7.47 -14.47 6.60
C GLY A 461 -6.73 -15.78 6.83
N ARG A 462 -6.43 -16.15 8.09
CA ARG A 462 -5.91 -17.50 8.41
C ARG A 462 -6.86 -18.61 7.94
N MET A 463 -8.16 -18.49 8.23
CA MET A 463 -9.14 -19.50 7.84
C MET A 463 -9.25 -19.63 6.31
N ILE A 464 -9.19 -18.52 5.57
CA ILE A 464 -9.18 -18.51 4.11
C ILE A 464 -7.93 -19.21 3.57
N GLN A 465 -6.74 -18.82 4.05
CA GLN A 465 -5.48 -19.41 3.60
C GLN A 465 -5.40 -20.92 3.90
N GLU A 466 -5.99 -21.38 5.01
CA GLU A 466 -6.02 -22.79 5.39
C GLU A 466 -6.99 -23.64 4.56
N ARG A 467 -8.09 -23.05 4.06
CA ARG A 467 -9.21 -23.82 3.49
C ARG A 467 -9.43 -23.58 1.99
N LEU A 468 -9.07 -22.41 1.47
CA LEU A 468 -9.20 -22.06 0.05
C LEU A 468 -7.84 -22.12 -0.63
N VAL A 469 -7.52 -23.26 -1.24
CA VAL A 469 -6.22 -23.49 -1.88
C VAL A 469 -6.01 -22.51 -3.03
N GLY A 470 -4.83 -21.88 -3.03
CA GLY A 470 -4.44 -20.92 -4.07
C GLY A 470 -4.99 -19.51 -3.86
N MET A 471 -5.69 -19.25 -2.75
CA MET A 471 -6.14 -17.90 -2.39
C MET A 471 -5.05 -17.13 -1.66
N GLU A 472 -4.66 -15.98 -2.19
CA GLU A 472 -3.78 -15.02 -1.51
C GLU A 472 -4.63 -14.05 -0.68
N VAL A 473 -4.25 -13.86 0.58
CA VAL A 473 -4.88 -12.89 1.48
C VAL A 473 -3.87 -11.82 1.84
N LEU A 474 -4.25 -10.57 1.61
CA LEU A 474 -3.50 -9.38 2.00
C LEU A 474 -4.34 -8.56 2.99
N TYR A 475 -3.69 -7.80 3.86
CA TYR A 475 -4.36 -6.96 4.84
C TYR A 475 -4.03 -5.48 4.60
N THR A 476 -4.97 -4.59 4.90
CA THR A 476 -4.65 -3.15 4.96
C THR A 476 -3.76 -2.82 6.15
N ARG A 477 -3.93 -3.55 7.26
CA ARG A 477 -3.05 -3.55 8.44
C ARG A 477 -3.07 -4.92 9.14
N GLU A 478 -1.93 -5.30 9.71
CA GLU A 478 -1.78 -6.54 10.50
C GLU A 478 -1.55 -6.25 12.00
N ASP A 479 -1.41 -4.99 12.35
CA ASP A 479 -1.20 -4.49 13.72
C ASP A 479 -2.08 -3.25 14.00
N ASP A 480 -1.85 -2.59 15.13
CA ASP A 480 -2.58 -1.39 15.56
C ASP A 480 -2.07 -0.11 14.88
N THR A 481 -1.86 -0.17 13.57
CA THR A 481 -1.47 0.99 12.74
C THR A 481 -2.71 1.68 12.18
N PHE A 482 -2.72 3.02 12.18
CA PHE A 482 -3.75 3.79 11.48
C PHE A 482 -3.50 3.75 9.97
N VAL A 483 -4.54 3.43 9.20
CA VAL A 483 -4.51 3.48 7.73
C VAL A 483 -5.59 4.45 7.25
N PRO A 484 -5.23 5.56 6.58
CA PRO A 484 -6.20 6.49 6.00
C PRO A 484 -7.19 5.79 5.06
N LEU A 485 -8.44 6.26 5.03
CA LEU A 485 -9.53 5.59 4.29
C LEU A 485 -9.22 5.44 2.79
N GLU A 486 -8.62 6.47 2.20
CA GLU A 486 -8.22 6.51 0.78
C GLU A 486 -7.08 5.51 0.49
N ASN A 487 -6.19 5.30 1.47
CA ASN A 487 -5.07 4.36 1.33
C ASN A 487 -5.53 2.90 1.38
N ARG A 488 -6.64 2.59 2.09
CA ARG A 488 -7.18 1.23 2.19
C ARG A 488 -7.54 0.65 0.82
N THR A 489 -8.25 1.42 -0.01
CA THR A 489 -8.58 1.00 -1.39
C THR A 489 -7.39 1.12 -2.33
N ALA A 490 -6.46 2.05 -2.09
CA ALA A 490 -5.22 2.13 -2.85
C ALA A 490 -4.37 0.85 -2.70
N ILE A 491 -4.26 0.30 -1.49
CA ILE A 491 -3.59 -0.99 -1.22
C ILE A 491 -4.24 -2.11 -2.04
N ALA A 492 -5.57 -2.19 -2.06
CA ALA A 492 -6.29 -3.18 -2.85
C ALA A 492 -6.09 -3.03 -4.37
N ASN A 493 -6.06 -1.78 -4.85
CA ASN A 493 -5.85 -1.50 -6.26
C ASN A 493 -4.42 -1.82 -6.72
N GLN A 494 -3.42 -1.39 -5.95
CA GLN A 494 -2.00 -1.59 -6.26
C GLN A 494 -1.62 -3.07 -6.18
N SER A 495 -2.18 -3.80 -5.22
CA SER A 495 -2.01 -5.24 -5.11
C SER A 495 -2.79 -6.04 -6.17
N LYS A 496 -3.57 -5.38 -7.04
CA LYS A 496 -4.44 -6.06 -8.02
C LYS A 496 -5.32 -7.12 -7.35
N ALA A 497 -5.97 -6.74 -6.24
CA ALA A 497 -6.90 -7.62 -5.55
C ALA A 497 -8.14 -7.85 -6.40
N ASP A 498 -8.68 -9.07 -6.32
CA ASP A 498 -9.89 -9.46 -7.03
C ASP A 498 -11.15 -9.24 -6.16
N LEU A 499 -10.98 -9.14 -4.84
CA LEU A 499 -12.03 -8.78 -3.88
C LEU A 499 -11.50 -7.89 -2.75
N PHE A 500 -12.38 -7.04 -2.22
CA PHE A 500 -12.14 -6.21 -1.05
C PHE A 500 -13.25 -6.39 0.00
N LEU A 501 -12.87 -6.74 1.22
CA LEU A 501 -13.79 -6.88 2.36
C LEU A 501 -13.30 -6.01 3.53
N SER A 502 -14.06 -4.98 3.87
CA SER A 502 -13.82 -4.17 5.07
C SER A 502 -14.69 -4.66 6.23
N ILE A 503 -14.10 -4.79 7.42
CA ILE A 503 -14.74 -5.32 8.63
C ILE A 503 -14.83 -4.21 9.67
N HIS A 504 -16.06 -3.92 10.11
CA HIS A 504 -16.41 -2.90 11.10
C HIS A 504 -17.40 -3.47 12.14
N ALA A 505 -17.56 -2.77 13.27
CA ALA A 505 -18.54 -3.10 14.30
C ALA A 505 -19.32 -1.86 14.74
N ASN A 506 -20.43 -1.64 14.06
CA ASN A 506 -21.36 -0.53 14.13
C ASN A 506 -21.67 0.04 15.52
N SER A 507 -22.24 1.25 15.50
CA SER A 507 -22.69 1.99 16.66
C SER A 507 -24.00 2.71 16.39
N SER A 508 -24.81 2.90 17.44
CA SER A 508 -26.05 3.67 17.35
C SER A 508 -26.29 4.45 18.63
N ARG A 509 -26.93 5.61 18.49
CA ARG A 509 -27.48 6.38 19.60
C ARG A 509 -28.58 5.61 20.33
N ASP A 510 -29.33 4.78 19.59
CA ASP A 510 -30.26 3.82 20.18
C ASP A 510 -29.46 2.62 20.71
N LYS A 511 -29.33 2.53 22.04
CA LYS A 511 -28.61 1.43 22.71
C LYS A 511 -29.28 0.07 22.51
N SER A 512 -30.52 0.03 22.02
CA SER A 512 -31.22 -1.21 21.68
C SER A 512 -30.91 -1.72 20.27
N ALA A 513 -30.36 -0.87 19.40
CA ALA A 513 -29.95 -1.24 18.05
C ALA A 513 -28.87 -2.31 18.10
N ARG A 514 -29.07 -3.38 17.33
CA ARG A 514 -28.20 -4.56 17.33
C ARG A 514 -28.37 -5.39 16.08
N GLY A 515 -27.46 -6.35 15.88
CA GLY A 515 -27.46 -7.25 14.74
C GLY A 515 -26.42 -6.89 13.70
N ILE A 516 -26.56 -7.44 12.51
CA ILE A 516 -25.54 -7.38 11.44
C ILE A 516 -26.09 -6.74 10.17
N GLU A 517 -25.24 -6.04 9.44
CA GLU A 517 -25.56 -5.43 8.14
C GLU A 517 -24.33 -5.41 7.23
N THR A 518 -24.55 -5.52 5.92
CA THR A 518 -23.48 -5.47 4.93
C THR A 518 -23.80 -4.39 3.91
N TYR A 519 -22.78 -3.60 3.56
CA TYR A 519 -22.91 -2.45 2.68
C TYR A 519 -22.10 -2.65 1.40
N TYR A 520 -22.64 -2.13 0.30
CA TYR A 520 -21.89 -1.88 -0.94
C TYR A 520 -22.07 -0.44 -1.40
N LEU A 521 -21.15 0.03 -2.23
CA LEU A 521 -21.12 1.43 -2.64
C LEU A 521 -22.35 1.81 -3.50
N ASN A 522 -23.08 2.84 -3.07
CA ASN A 522 -24.04 3.56 -3.90
C ASN A 522 -24.27 4.97 -3.34
N PHE A 523 -24.63 5.90 -4.21
CA PHE A 523 -24.94 7.30 -3.85
C PHE A 523 -26.42 7.52 -3.52
N ALA A 524 -27.30 6.58 -3.88
CA ALA A 524 -28.70 6.56 -3.43
C ALA A 524 -28.83 5.67 -2.18
N ALA A 525 -28.90 6.29 -1.00
CA ALA A 525 -28.91 5.61 0.30
C ALA A 525 -30.08 6.06 1.19
N SER A 526 -30.51 5.20 2.12
CA SER A 526 -31.52 5.51 3.14
C SER A 526 -30.93 6.33 4.30
N GLY A 527 -31.77 7.01 5.08
CA GLY A 527 -31.34 7.89 6.19
C GLY A 527 -30.36 7.24 7.18
N ASP A 528 -30.67 6.03 7.67
CA ASP A 528 -29.79 5.28 8.58
C ASP A 528 -28.45 4.91 7.93
N ALA A 529 -28.45 4.57 6.63
CA ALA A 529 -27.24 4.22 5.89
C ALA A 529 -26.33 5.44 5.67
N LEU A 530 -26.93 6.63 5.51
CA LEU A 530 -26.20 7.89 5.45
C LEU A 530 -25.58 8.27 6.80
N GLU A 531 -26.23 7.97 7.94
CA GLU A 531 -25.66 8.22 9.27
C GLU A 531 -24.44 7.34 9.55
N VAL A 532 -24.51 6.05 9.18
CA VAL A 532 -23.36 5.13 9.30
C VAL A 532 -22.23 5.58 8.36
N ALA A 533 -22.54 5.88 7.09
CA ALA A 533 -21.54 6.38 6.15
C ALA A 533 -20.89 7.69 6.62
N ALA A 534 -21.66 8.63 7.17
CA ALA A 534 -21.13 9.89 7.68
C ALA A 534 -20.17 9.67 8.86
N ARG A 535 -20.41 8.66 9.70
CA ARG A 535 -19.52 8.31 10.80
C ARG A 535 -18.23 7.68 10.31
N GLU A 536 -18.33 6.67 9.44
CA GLU A 536 -17.15 5.99 8.90
C GLU A 536 -16.31 6.92 8.01
N ASN A 537 -16.94 7.90 7.37
CA ASN A 537 -16.25 8.92 6.57
C ASN A 537 -15.69 10.09 7.37
N ALA A 538 -15.96 10.19 8.69
CA ALA A 538 -15.59 11.36 9.49
C ALA A 538 -14.06 11.62 9.57
N LEU A 539 -13.25 10.63 9.19
CA LEU A 539 -11.79 10.72 9.16
C LEU A 539 -11.21 10.91 7.76
N SER A 540 -12.05 10.99 6.71
CA SER A 540 -11.61 11.26 5.34
C SER A 540 -11.09 12.70 5.21
N GLN A 541 -9.95 12.86 4.52
CA GLN A 541 -9.27 14.16 4.34
C GLN A 541 -9.52 14.78 2.95
N GLY A 542 -10.42 14.20 2.14
CA GLY A 542 -10.63 14.60 0.74
C GLY A 542 -11.41 15.92 0.55
N SER A 543 -11.08 16.66 -0.52
CA SER A 543 -11.75 17.91 -0.92
C SER A 543 -13.04 17.65 -1.72
N ILE A 544 -14.04 18.55 -1.60
CA ILE A 544 -15.29 18.52 -2.41
C ILE A 544 -15.00 18.51 -3.93
N HIS A 545 -13.89 19.12 -4.36
CA HIS A 545 -13.44 19.11 -5.76
C HIS A 545 -13.00 17.71 -6.23
N GLU A 546 -12.38 16.93 -5.34
CA GLU A 546 -11.91 15.56 -5.64
C GLU A 546 -13.06 14.55 -5.68
N LEU A 547 -14.14 14.83 -4.93
CA LEU A 547 -15.36 14.03 -4.94
C LEU A 547 -16.02 13.97 -6.33
N GLN A 548 -15.98 15.05 -7.12
CA GLN A 548 -16.54 15.09 -8.47
C GLN A 548 -15.80 14.18 -9.46
N ASP A 549 -14.48 14.05 -9.32
CA ASP A 549 -13.66 13.17 -10.19
C ASP A 549 -13.67 11.71 -9.71
N LEU A 550 -13.89 11.47 -8.41
CA LEU A 550 -14.20 10.15 -7.85
C LEU A 550 -15.55 9.61 -8.37
N ILE A 551 -16.58 10.46 -8.43
CA ILE A 551 -17.91 10.12 -8.97
C ILE A 551 -17.83 9.74 -10.46
N LYS A 552 -16.95 10.36 -11.25
CA LYS A 552 -16.74 10.00 -12.66
C LYS A 552 -16.09 8.62 -12.84
N LYS A 553 -15.30 8.14 -11.87
CA LYS A 553 -14.70 6.79 -11.90
C LYS A 553 -15.66 5.68 -11.45
N ILE A 554 -16.86 6.03 -10.94
CA ILE A 554 -17.81 5.10 -10.32
C ILE A 554 -18.76 4.42 -11.33
N ALA A 555 -18.76 4.80 -12.61
CA ALA A 555 -19.68 4.26 -13.60
C ALA A 555 -19.18 2.99 -14.32
N LYS A 556 -18.99 1.88 -13.57
CA LYS A 556 -19.16 0.54 -14.14
C LYS A 556 -20.25 -0.19 -13.37
N ASN A 557 -21.46 -0.22 -13.94
CA ASN A 557 -22.64 -0.89 -13.37
C ASN A 557 -22.35 -2.35 -12.94
N GLU A 558 -21.42 -3.03 -13.61
CA GLU A 558 -21.03 -4.42 -13.32
C GLU A 558 -20.35 -4.59 -11.94
N LYS A 559 -19.47 -3.65 -11.51
CA LYS A 559 -18.85 -3.70 -10.18
C LYS A 559 -19.91 -3.62 -9.08
N ILE A 560 -20.92 -2.77 -9.29
CA ILE A 560 -21.97 -2.51 -8.30
C ILE A 560 -22.82 -3.76 -8.10
N GLU A 561 -23.21 -4.45 -9.17
CA GLU A 561 -23.99 -5.70 -9.06
C GLU A 561 -23.15 -6.84 -8.46
N GLU A 562 -21.88 -6.99 -8.83
CA GLU A 562 -21.02 -8.01 -8.20
C GLU A 562 -20.74 -7.71 -6.72
N SER A 563 -20.56 -6.44 -6.35
CA SER A 563 -20.43 -6.04 -4.94
C SER A 563 -21.72 -6.30 -4.16
N ARG A 564 -22.88 -6.14 -4.81
CA ARG A 564 -24.19 -6.45 -4.22
C ARG A 564 -24.36 -7.95 -3.99
N GLU A 565 -24.02 -8.79 -4.97
CA GLU A 565 -24.07 -10.25 -4.82
C GLU A 565 -23.12 -10.72 -3.72
N PHE A 566 -21.90 -10.18 -3.69
CA PHE A 566 -20.95 -10.47 -2.63
C PHE A 566 -21.50 -10.07 -1.25
N ALA A 567 -22.10 -8.88 -1.13
CA ALA A 567 -22.71 -8.42 0.11
C ALA A 567 -23.87 -9.33 0.58
N LEU A 568 -24.67 -9.85 -0.36
CA LEU A 568 -25.77 -10.78 -0.07
C LEU A 568 -25.27 -12.10 0.50
N GLU A 569 -24.22 -12.68 -0.09
CA GLU A 569 -23.64 -13.93 0.40
C GLU A 569 -23.01 -13.76 1.79
N ILE A 570 -22.29 -12.66 2.02
CA ILE A 570 -21.74 -12.30 3.34
C ILE A 570 -22.85 -12.16 4.38
N GLN A 571 -23.87 -11.34 4.10
CA GLN A 571 -24.98 -11.08 5.02
C GLN A 571 -25.72 -12.37 5.38
N GLU A 572 -26.01 -13.21 4.38
CA GLU A 572 -26.78 -14.44 4.56
C GLU A 572 -26.03 -15.46 5.43
N HIS A 573 -24.74 -15.67 5.19
CA HIS A 573 -23.95 -16.66 5.91
C HIS A 573 -23.58 -16.20 7.32
N LEU A 574 -23.29 -14.90 7.51
CA LEU A 574 -23.21 -14.30 8.85
C LEU A 574 -24.52 -14.51 9.62
N ALA A 575 -25.67 -14.20 9.02
CA ALA A 575 -26.97 -14.35 9.67
C ALA A 575 -27.24 -15.80 10.07
N LYS A 576 -27.06 -16.75 9.13
CA LYS A 576 -27.22 -18.19 9.38
C LYS A 576 -26.34 -18.67 10.53
N ARG A 577 -25.07 -18.23 10.58
CA ARG A 577 -24.13 -18.69 11.60
C ARG A 577 -24.45 -18.11 12.98
N LEU A 578 -24.77 -16.83 13.06
CA LEU A 578 -25.00 -16.13 14.33
C LEU A 578 -26.38 -16.44 14.94
N GLN A 579 -27.41 -16.62 14.11
CA GLN A 579 -28.76 -16.94 14.57
C GLN A 579 -28.90 -18.34 15.19
N LYS A 580 -27.99 -19.28 14.87
CA LYS A 580 -27.93 -20.59 15.53
C LYS A 580 -27.69 -20.50 17.04
N VAL A 581 -27.09 -19.42 17.53
CA VAL A 581 -26.63 -19.27 18.93
C VAL A 581 -27.34 -18.12 19.64
N SER A 582 -27.69 -17.07 18.90
CA SER A 582 -28.42 -15.92 19.42
C SER A 582 -29.54 -15.60 18.44
N ARG A 583 -30.77 -16.04 18.76
CA ARG A 583 -31.99 -15.59 18.06
C ARG A 583 -32.17 -14.07 18.11
N SER A 584 -31.46 -13.41 19.01
CA SER A 584 -31.46 -11.95 19.17
C SER A 584 -30.49 -11.22 18.23
N ASN A 585 -29.60 -11.93 17.52
CA ASN A 585 -28.78 -11.35 16.44
C ASN A 585 -29.64 -11.20 15.19
N LYS A 586 -30.18 -9.99 15.01
CA LYS A 586 -31.03 -9.66 13.87
C LYS A 586 -30.19 -9.47 12.61
N SER A 587 -30.60 -10.08 11.50
CA SER A 587 -30.11 -9.69 10.18
C SER A 587 -30.80 -8.38 9.80
N ARG A 588 -30.03 -7.32 9.59
CA ARG A 588 -30.52 -6.01 9.16
C ARG A 588 -30.41 -5.82 7.63
N GLY A 589 -29.93 -6.86 6.94
CA GLY A 589 -29.93 -6.95 5.49
C GLY A 589 -28.73 -6.28 4.82
N VAL A 590 -28.76 -6.31 3.49
CA VAL A 590 -27.79 -5.62 2.65
C VAL A 590 -28.27 -4.20 2.37
N LYS A 591 -27.38 -3.23 2.51
CA LYS A 591 -27.66 -1.81 2.36
C LYS A 591 -26.72 -1.15 1.36
N LYS A 592 -27.08 0.07 0.97
CA LYS A 592 -26.34 0.91 0.03
C LYS A 592 -25.94 2.20 0.72
N ALA A 593 -24.67 2.60 0.65
CA ALA A 593 -24.23 3.90 1.16
C ALA A 593 -22.91 4.39 0.52
N PRO A 594 -22.63 5.70 0.55
CA PRO A 594 -21.41 6.30 -0.02
C PRO A 594 -20.23 6.22 0.96
N PHE A 595 -19.78 5.01 1.32
CA PHE A 595 -18.60 4.82 2.17
C PHE A 595 -17.30 5.11 1.42
N VAL A 596 -16.48 6.04 1.92
CA VAL A 596 -15.18 6.44 1.31
C VAL A 596 -14.25 5.23 1.17
N VAL A 597 -14.24 4.32 2.13
CA VAL A 597 -13.45 3.06 2.07
C VAL A 597 -13.90 2.11 0.96
N LEU A 598 -15.03 2.35 0.30
CA LEU A 598 -15.47 1.59 -0.88
C LEU A 598 -15.31 2.40 -2.18
N ILE A 599 -15.05 3.71 -2.08
CA ILE A 599 -14.82 4.57 -3.23
C ILE A 599 -13.42 4.35 -3.78
N GLY A 600 -13.30 4.29 -5.11
CA GLY A 600 -12.02 4.13 -5.80
C GLY A 600 -11.50 2.71 -5.88
N ALA A 601 -12.09 1.72 -5.20
CA ALA A 601 -11.77 0.31 -5.38
C ALA A 601 -12.10 -0.16 -6.82
N ASN A 602 -11.20 -0.88 -7.47
CA ASN A 602 -11.34 -1.34 -8.86
C ASN A 602 -11.99 -2.73 -9.00
N MET A 603 -12.27 -3.40 -7.88
CA MET A 603 -12.82 -4.76 -7.77
C MET A 603 -14.11 -4.75 -6.93
N PRO A 604 -14.92 -5.83 -6.91
CA PRO A 604 -16.07 -5.93 -6.01
C PRO A 604 -15.66 -5.71 -4.54
N SER A 605 -16.40 -4.83 -3.86
CA SER A 605 -15.98 -4.27 -2.57
C SER A 605 -17.17 -4.11 -1.63
N VAL A 606 -17.06 -4.62 -0.40
CA VAL A 606 -18.13 -4.54 0.62
C VAL A 606 -17.58 -4.15 1.98
N LEU A 607 -18.44 -3.54 2.81
CA LEU A 607 -18.19 -3.27 4.22
C LEU A 607 -19.17 -4.09 5.06
N ALA A 608 -18.66 -4.92 5.96
CA ALA A 608 -19.45 -5.78 6.84
C ALA A 608 -19.46 -5.23 8.27
N GLU A 609 -20.63 -4.82 8.74
CA GLU A 609 -20.90 -4.49 10.14
C GLU A 609 -21.28 -5.75 10.90
N ILE A 610 -20.31 -6.31 11.63
CA ILE A 610 -20.44 -7.64 12.23
C ILE A 610 -21.27 -7.67 13.52
N SER A 611 -21.59 -6.51 14.11
CA SER A 611 -22.49 -6.31 15.25
C SER A 611 -22.68 -4.82 15.54
N PHE A 612 -23.41 -4.46 16.62
CA PHE A 612 -23.37 -3.10 17.19
C PHE A 612 -22.58 -3.10 18.49
N ILE A 613 -21.33 -2.63 18.49
CA ILE A 613 -20.49 -2.60 19.70
C ILE A 613 -21.04 -1.62 20.76
N SER A 614 -21.85 -0.65 20.35
CA SER A 614 -22.57 0.25 21.27
C SER A 614 -23.68 -0.44 22.08
N ASN A 615 -24.12 -1.63 21.65
CA ASN A 615 -25.13 -2.42 22.35
C ASN A 615 -24.48 -3.30 23.42
N PRO A 616 -24.89 -3.23 24.70
CA PRO A 616 -24.26 -4.01 25.78
C PRO A 616 -24.30 -5.53 25.59
N THR A 617 -25.35 -6.05 24.94
CA THR A 617 -25.48 -7.51 24.71
C THR A 617 -24.52 -7.96 23.62
N ASP A 618 -24.47 -7.24 22.50
CA ASP A 618 -23.55 -7.52 21.41
C ASP A 618 -22.09 -7.34 21.87
N GLU A 619 -21.76 -6.29 22.62
CA GLU A 619 -20.41 -6.10 23.20
C GLU A 619 -20.00 -7.30 24.08
N THR A 620 -20.91 -7.77 24.94
CA THR A 620 -20.66 -8.93 25.81
C THR A 620 -20.38 -10.21 25.01
N LEU A 621 -21.07 -10.38 23.87
CA LEU A 621 -20.81 -11.50 22.97
C LEU A 621 -19.47 -11.34 22.25
N LEU A 622 -19.18 -10.15 21.71
CA LEU A 622 -17.95 -9.86 20.98
C LEU A 622 -16.67 -9.99 21.83
N LYS A 623 -16.77 -9.79 23.16
CA LYS A 623 -15.67 -10.08 24.09
C LYS A 623 -15.30 -11.57 24.17
N LYS A 624 -16.19 -12.48 23.75
CA LYS A 624 -15.95 -13.93 23.78
C LYS A 624 -15.26 -14.36 22.49
N GLY A 625 -14.07 -14.97 22.62
CA GLY A 625 -13.32 -15.51 21.48
C GLY A 625 -14.12 -16.51 20.63
N GLU A 626 -14.96 -17.34 21.27
CA GLU A 626 -15.85 -18.27 20.58
C GLU A 626 -16.87 -17.56 19.69
N HIS A 627 -17.44 -16.44 20.14
CA HIS A 627 -18.38 -15.67 19.32
C HIS A 627 -17.68 -15.02 18.12
N ARG A 628 -16.47 -14.47 18.33
CA ARG A 628 -15.65 -13.94 17.23
C ARG A 628 -15.31 -15.02 16.20
N ASN A 629 -15.02 -16.24 16.63
CA ASN A 629 -14.84 -17.38 15.71
C ASN A 629 -16.12 -17.67 14.91
N ARG A 630 -17.30 -17.56 15.52
CA ARG A 630 -18.58 -17.73 14.80
C ARG A 630 -18.82 -16.62 13.77
N VAL A 631 -18.42 -15.38 14.06
CA VAL A 631 -18.43 -14.30 13.07
C VAL A 631 -17.50 -14.65 11.91
N VAL A 632 -16.27 -15.07 12.21
CA VAL A 632 -15.26 -15.46 11.21
C VAL A 632 -15.76 -16.60 10.31
N GLU A 633 -16.36 -17.64 10.87
CA GLU A 633 -16.95 -18.75 10.09
C GLU A 633 -18.07 -18.25 9.17
N GLY A 634 -18.91 -17.32 9.65
CA GLY A 634 -19.97 -16.72 8.83
C GLY A 634 -19.42 -15.91 7.66
N LEU A 635 -18.39 -15.09 7.89
CA LEU A 635 -17.69 -14.34 6.84
C LEU A 635 -17.03 -15.30 5.83
N TYR A 636 -16.30 -16.31 6.33
CA TYR A 636 -15.65 -17.33 5.52
C TYR A 636 -16.64 -18.03 4.58
N HIS A 637 -17.76 -18.53 5.12
CA HIS A 637 -18.75 -19.24 4.29
C HIS A 637 -19.44 -18.33 3.29
N GLY A 638 -19.59 -17.03 3.60
CA GLY A 638 -20.08 -16.05 2.63
C GLY A 638 -19.11 -15.86 1.46
N ILE A 639 -17.81 -15.73 1.74
CA ILE A 639 -16.75 -15.66 0.72
C ILE A 639 -16.72 -16.95 -0.11
N GLU A 640 -16.66 -18.10 0.56
CA GLU A 640 -16.66 -19.42 -0.08
C GLU A 640 -17.85 -19.60 -1.01
N LYS A 641 -19.05 -19.23 -0.56
CA LYS A 641 -20.26 -19.36 -1.37
C LYS A 641 -20.26 -18.43 -2.58
N TYR A 642 -19.82 -17.18 -2.40
CA TYR A 642 -19.67 -16.24 -3.52
C TYR A 642 -18.67 -16.77 -4.57
N LEU A 643 -17.53 -17.30 -4.13
CA LEU A 643 -16.53 -17.92 -5.02
C LEU A 643 -17.08 -19.16 -5.74
N GLN A 644 -17.87 -20.01 -5.08
CA GLN A 644 -18.55 -21.14 -5.71
C GLN A 644 -19.49 -20.69 -6.82
N ASN A 645 -20.27 -19.63 -6.58
CA ASN A 645 -21.21 -19.10 -7.57
C ASN A 645 -20.49 -18.58 -8.83
N LEU A 646 -19.24 -18.11 -8.68
CA LEU A 646 -18.35 -17.71 -9.78
C LEU A 646 -17.52 -18.86 -10.38
N ASN A 647 -17.72 -20.11 -9.92
CA ASN A 647 -16.85 -21.25 -10.23
C ASN A 647 -15.35 -20.96 -9.94
N SER A 648 -15.04 -20.12 -8.97
CA SER A 648 -13.68 -19.66 -8.67
C SER A 648 -12.89 -20.54 -7.69
N LEU A 649 -13.42 -21.72 -7.31
CA LEU A 649 -12.78 -22.58 -6.31
C LEU A 649 -12.00 -23.76 -6.92
N SER A 650 -10.85 -24.06 -6.29
CA SER A 650 -10.17 -25.36 -6.36
C SER A 650 -10.09 -25.91 -4.94
N PHE A 651 -10.73 -27.06 -4.66
CA PHE A 651 -10.79 -27.62 -3.31
C PHE A 651 -9.59 -28.52 -2.98
N ASN A 652 -9.18 -28.54 -1.70
CA ASN A 652 -8.38 -29.64 -1.15
C ASN A 652 -9.31 -30.69 -0.54
N SER A 653 -9.34 -31.91 -1.08
CA SER A 653 -10.22 -32.99 -0.63
C SER A 653 -9.84 -33.61 0.73
N ALA A 654 -8.81 -33.09 1.41
CA ALA A 654 -8.17 -33.75 2.57
C ALA A 654 -8.66 -33.30 3.97
N LYS A 655 -9.63 -32.39 4.09
CA LYS A 655 -10.20 -32.02 5.41
C LYS A 655 -11.73 -32.09 5.37
N PRO A 656 -12.36 -33.05 6.07
CA PRO A 656 -13.81 -33.12 6.14
C PRO A 656 -14.38 -31.93 6.93
N ASP A 657 -15.53 -31.43 6.46
CA ASP A 657 -16.39 -30.51 7.19
C ASP A 657 -16.66 -31.02 8.61
N ILE A 658 -16.54 -30.12 9.59
CA ILE A 658 -17.05 -30.38 10.93
C ILE A 658 -18.59 -30.46 10.80
N PRO A 659 -19.24 -31.52 11.31
CA PRO A 659 -20.66 -31.77 11.06
C PRO A 659 -21.59 -30.63 11.53
N ARG A 660 -22.73 -30.53 10.82
CA ARG A 660 -23.75 -29.47 10.75
C ARG A 660 -24.29 -28.89 12.06
#